data_AF-A0A0M8UBW4-F1
#
_entry.id   AF-A0A0M8UBW4-F1
#
_cell.length_a   1.000
_cell.length_b   1.000
_cell.length_c   1.000
_cell.angle_alpha   90.00
_cell.angle_beta   90.00
_cell.angle_gamma   90.00
#
_symmetry.space_group_name_H-M   'P 1'
#
loop_
_entity.id
_entity.type
_entity.pdbx_description
1 polymer ?
#
loop_
_entity_poly.entity_id
_entity_poly.type
_entity_poly.pdbx_seq_one_letter_code
_entity_poly.pdbx_strand_id
1 'polypeptide(L)'
;MVSARPEARDGLRRVCVVTGTQLYGAGLEPLPYVPQEVALVRSVFKDVGLEVLDDVSLDPTPADLKRAVGRAMGGEEAGAHPNAVVLYYSAHGYTTNADYRLATFKGTCGTSEDFATSISAHEIASLVNQPGPDQVVVMFDACESGSAGDAFLHLEESIAKIGNIGPDVYLITAAGRNEEAHQLAFADAFSASLKSPGVPNSLQYVEAAVLCRDMNHRLGRVGQSVLCHTPSSVGKRPLRAFPNPRFRKRRPQYMPEATEGFGWAFCGRKRALGELVPHVSGTDPDRRPIVVTGHAGSGKSTLLAALAAASEGQPLPTAAGSDVIGVPRGSVALVQAYGLVWDLVLEEIGNELGVPYQDDPEAFFRALDALPAPRGLLIDSVNRVGPTDAVDVGDPTALQEFIEKVLLPLSAIDTIRLVVAAETPLSRLGAREIPLAGPEYFEPEDIELLSRTILARRQGSLHKDMPQQQLEHLAAGVRERSHTSFLRAYLFSIDLAGREPTQDEAAVQTSVVDVFEQQLARVERDDPAWAKDLLTPLALALGAGMPNFSLWIDVVQRLTARRVDHDALDRLLHAAEEFITDAQSSANTAGWRLRREEFASFLAQQYDTAQAHAAFTSALVEALGTGPDRKPQWSAADDYTRRNFAEHAQRAGLLDDFLTDPDFLLSVDPMRLRRALTLAGTPRARAVRELMDLLRSSNREDEADVSRLEFLAQAHQQTELARNTGGKQKLWNSTWVHRVPTDAVTGVPVVRGGSFLVVGTQDGGALVGERDRLGLRELEAVGDPVSGVHDPVSAVSAGLLNGKPFAALGTWNGGVVLHDLGTGQRYAMDDPRPFADRIVACEVGTEGLLVATAHAWRRYGLAGVSDLPVDTGGLVLASVATLALPELGWTVGCSSGEVAVWAPNGTLQRTFMTPQRQALTHIASYEGDVLTASNDGTVFRSSAHGTDQHCITRHDQPVTSMKVRRIAEGALLLTTSLDGIVRLTPLDPASPGLAAVSADLGIQIKAADLEDAGRLVVCTNRGTARITF
;
A
#
# COMPACT_ATOMS: atom_id res chain seq x y z
N MET A 1 -7.12 -35.00 35.22
CA MET A 1 -6.21 -34.06 34.53
C MET A 1 -7.00 -32.79 34.30
N VAL A 2 -6.62 -31.71 34.99
CA VAL A 2 -7.27 -30.40 34.88
C VAL A 2 -7.03 -29.89 33.45
N SER A 3 -8.09 -29.70 32.66
CA SER A 3 -7.98 -29.21 31.29
C SER A 3 -7.51 -27.76 31.30
N ALA A 4 -6.30 -27.53 30.82
CA ALA A 4 -5.84 -26.19 30.48
C ALA A 4 -6.81 -25.57 29.46
N ARG A 5 -7.23 -24.32 29.70
CA ARG A 5 -7.98 -23.53 28.73
C ARG A 5 -7.19 -23.50 27.42
N PRO A 6 -7.83 -23.55 26.24
CA PRO A 6 -7.14 -23.29 24.98
C PRO A 6 -6.83 -21.79 24.94
N GLU A 7 -5.71 -21.38 25.53
CA GLU A 7 -5.12 -20.09 25.20
C GLU A 7 -4.75 -20.13 23.71
N ALA A 8 -5.16 -19.10 22.97
CA ALA A 8 -4.61 -18.88 21.64
C ALA A 8 -3.09 -18.89 21.78
N ARG A 9 -2.39 -19.75 21.02
CA ARG A 9 -0.96 -20.05 21.18
C ARG A 9 -0.03 -18.86 20.89
N ASP A 10 -0.58 -17.67 20.76
CA ASP A 10 0.08 -16.41 20.38
C ASP A 10 0.30 -15.44 21.54
N GLY A 11 -0.23 -15.72 22.73
CA GLY A 11 -0.07 -14.89 23.92
C GLY A 11 -0.84 -13.57 23.89
N LEU A 12 -1.75 -13.35 22.92
CA LEU A 12 -2.54 -12.12 22.83
C LEU A 12 -3.85 -12.25 23.60
N ARG A 13 -4.13 -11.27 24.47
CA ARG A 13 -5.38 -11.24 25.24
C ARG A 13 -6.49 -10.57 24.43
N ARG A 14 -7.57 -11.30 24.19
CA ARG A 14 -8.74 -10.83 23.42
C ARG A 14 -10.00 -10.96 24.27
N VAL A 15 -10.69 -9.86 24.51
CA VAL A 15 -11.89 -9.83 25.36
C VAL A 15 -13.11 -9.55 24.50
N CYS A 16 -14.23 -10.19 24.80
CA CYS A 16 -15.47 -9.95 24.07
C CYS A 16 -16.70 -9.76 24.95
N VAL A 17 -17.55 -8.81 24.52
CA VAL A 17 -18.84 -8.49 25.09
C VAL A 17 -19.89 -9.01 24.11
N VAL A 18 -20.63 -10.05 24.51
CA VAL A 18 -21.65 -10.68 23.67
C VAL A 18 -22.98 -10.62 24.39
N THR A 19 -23.92 -9.84 23.84
CA THR A 19 -25.28 -9.70 24.39
C THR A 19 -26.28 -9.30 23.28
N GLY A 20 -27.55 -9.11 23.63
CA GLY A 20 -28.59 -8.64 22.73
C GLY A 20 -29.74 -8.00 23.49
N THR A 21 -30.94 -7.97 22.92
CA THR A 21 -32.19 -7.71 23.66
C THR A 21 -33.31 -8.54 23.05
N GLN A 22 -33.99 -9.33 23.88
CA GLN A 22 -35.16 -10.13 23.50
C GLN A 22 -36.46 -9.37 23.77
N LEU A 23 -36.52 -8.62 24.87
CA LEU A 23 -37.76 -8.04 25.40
C LEU A 23 -37.82 -6.52 25.25
N TYR A 24 -38.88 -6.04 24.60
CA TYR A 24 -39.09 -4.63 24.26
C TYR A 24 -40.40 -4.07 24.84
N GLY A 25 -40.48 -2.74 24.84
CA GLY A 25 -41.66 -1.95 25.20
C GLY A 25 -42.57 -1.67 24.00
N ALA A 26 -43.36 -0.61 24.08
CA ALA A 26 -44.30 -0.24 23.03
C ALA A 26 -43.57 0.13 21.71
N GLY A 27 -44.12 -0.35 20.58
CA GLY A 27 -43.62 -0.03 19.24
C GLY A 27 -42.61 -1.02 18.66
N LEU A 28 -42.18 -2.04 19.43
CA LEU A 28 -41.24 -3.07 18.99
C LEU A 28 -41.71 -4.46 19.43
N GLU A 29 -41.65 -5.45 18.53
CA GLU A 29 -42.00 -6.84 18.85
C GLU A 29 -40.83 -7.59 19.52
N PRO A 30 -41.09 -8.57 20.39
CA PRO A 30 -40.04 -9.42 20.95
C PRO A 30 -39.24 -10.17 19.88
N LEU A 31 -37.93 -10.35 20.10
CA LEU A 31 -37.04 -11.11 19.23
C LEU A 31 -36.67 -12.45 19.90
N PRO A 32 -37.47 -13.53 19.71
CA PRO A 32 -37.34 -14.77 20.49
C PRO A 32 -36.06 -15.57 20.21
N TYR A 33 -35.35 -15.29 19.11
CA TYR A 33 -34.13 -16.02 18.74
C TYR A 33 -32.83 -15.38 19.26
N VAL A 34 -32.88 -14.15 19.81
CA VAL A 34 -31.72 -13.47 20.40
C VAL A 34 -30.98 -14.31 21.46
N PRO A 35 -31.65 -15.06 22.36
CA PRO A 35 -30.95 -15.96 23.29
C PRO A 35 -30.10 -17.02 22.56
N GLN A 36 -30.57 -17.52 21.42
CA GLN A 36 -29.88 -18.53 20.62
C GLN A 36 -28.71 -17.91 19.85
N GLU A 37 -28.90 -16.72 19.27
CA GLU A 37 -27.84 -15.94 18.59
C GLU A 37 -26.68 -15.64 19.55
N VAL A 38 -26.99 -15.10 20.74
CA VAL A 38 -25.99 -14.81 21.78
C VAL A 38 -25.29 -16.08 22.22
N ALA A 39 -26.00 -17.19 22.44
CA ALA A 39 -25.38 -18.46 22.80
C ALA A 39 -24.43 -18.99 21.70
N LEU A 40 -24.83 -18.89 20.44
CA LEU A 40 -24.05 -19.34 19.28
C LEU A 40 -22.75 -18.54 19.14
N VAL A 41 -22.83 -17.21 19.17
CA VAL A 41 -21.66 -16.32 19.06
C VAL A 41 -20.73 -16.48 20.27
N ARG A 42 -21.27 -16.58 21.50
CA ARG A 42 -20.48 -16.88 22.70
C ARG A 42 -19.73 -18.20 22.58
N SER A 43 -20.36 -19.24 22.04
CA SER A 43 -19.71 -20.54 21.84
C SER A 43 -18.55 -20.42 20.87
N VAL A 44 -18.77 -19.81 19.71
CA VAL A 44 -17.72 -19.68 18.67
C VAL A 44 -16.54 -18.87 19.18
N PHE A 45 -16.76 -17.76 19.88
CA PHE A 45 -15.67 -16.98 20.47
C PHE A 45 -14.87 -17.76 21.50
N LYS A 46 -15.52 -18.58 22.35
CA LYS A 46 -14.79 -19.47 23.26
C LYS A 46 -13.98 -20.52 22.48
N ASP A 47 -14.55 -21.09 21.42
CA ASP A 47 -13.89 -22.12 20.60
C ASP A 47 -12.60 -21.60 19.92
N VAL A 48 -12.58 -20.32 19.50
CA VAL A 48 -11.40 -19.67 18.89
C VAL A 48 -10.48 -18.97 19.90
N GLY A 49 -10.73 -19.11 21.21
CA GLY A 49 -9.83 -18.65 22.28
C GLY A 49 -10.03 -17.20 22.74
N LEU A 50 -11.20 -16.59 22.49
CA LEU A 50 -11.55 -15.27 23.04
C LEU A 50 -12.12 -15.38 24.46
N GLU A 51 -11.78 -14.42 25.32
CA GLU A 51 -12.30 -14.29 26.67
C GLU A 51 -13.69 -13.61 26.64
N VAL A 52 -14.75 -14.41 26.75
CA VAL A 52 -16.13 -13.90 26.81
C VAL A 52 -16.47 -13.45 28.23
N LEU A 53 -16.90 -12.19 28.40
CA LEU A 53 -17.39 -11.71 29.70
C LEU A 53 -18.67 -12.46 30.12
N ASP A 54 -18.62 -13.10 31.30
CA ASP A 54 -19.73 -13.91 31.81
C ASP A 54 -20.86 -13.08 32.46
N ASP A 55 -20.55 -11.90 33.04
CA ASP A 55 -21.52 -11.03 33.73
C ASP A 55 -22.12 -9.93 32.83
N VAL A 56 -22.65 -10.32 31.66
CA VAL A 56 -23.37 -9.41 30.75
C VAL A 56 -24.81 -9.88 30.60
N SER A 57 -25.77 -9.04 30.99
CA SER A 57 -27.22 -9.34 30.89
C SER A 57 -27.65 -9.50 29.43
N LEU A 58 -28.50 -10.49 29.13
CA LEU A 58 -29.12 -10.73 27.82
C LEU A 58 -30.11 -9.63 27.40
N ASP A 59 -30.67 -8.90 28.37
CA ASP A 59 -31.51 -7.74 28.16
C ASP A 59 -30.88 -6.58 28.95
N PRO A 60 -29.81 -5.94 28.46
CA PRO A 60 -29.13 -4.86 29.15
C PRO A 60 -29.93 -3.57 29.04
N THR A 61 -29.86 -2.70 30.04
CA THR A 61 -30.21 -1.28 29.87
C THR A 61 -29.06 -0.53 29.16
N PRO A 62 -29.24 0.70 28.66
CA PRO A 62 -28.14 1.45 28.06
C PRO A 62 -26.96 1.62 29.03
N ALA A 63 -27.24 1.82 30.33
CA ALA A 63 -26.20 1.95 31.36
C ALA A 63 -25.43 0.64 31.61
N ASP A 64 -26.11 -0.52 31.51
CA ASP A 64 -25.45 -1.82 31.69
C ASP A 64 -24.56 -2.15 30.49
N LEU A 65 -25.01 -1.85 29.27
CA LEU A 65 -24.21 -2.02 28.06
C LEU A 65 -22.96 -1.13 28.08
N LYS A 66 -23.10 0.16 28.41
CA LYS A 66 -21.95 1.09 28.55
C LYS A 66 -20.94 0.59 29.59
N ARG A 67 -21.43 0.06 30.72
CA ARG A 67 -20.58 -0.51 31.78
C ARG A 67 -19.86 -1.78 31.31
N ALA A 68 -20.53 -2.65 30.55
CA ALA A 68 -19.91 -3.85 30.00
C ALA A 68 -18.80 -3.52 28.99
N VAL A 69 -19.06 -2.59 28.06
CA VAL A 69 -18.05 -2.12 27.09
C VAL A 69 -16.89 -1.43 27.81
N GLY A 70 -17.16 -0.52 28.75
CA GLY A 70 -16.11 0.15 29.52
C GLY A 70 -15.20 -0.81 30.30
N ARG A 71 -15.78 -1.88 30.90
CA ARG A 71 -14.99 -2.94 31.56
C ARG A 71 -14.08 -3.67 30.59
N ALA A 72 -14.57 -3.99 29.39
CA ALA A 72 -13.77 -4.66 28.37
C ALA A 72 -12.60 -3.78 27.89
N MET A 73 -12.80 -2.47 27.76
CA MET A 73 -11.75 -1.52 27.33
C MET A 73 -10.67 -1.29 28.41
N GLY A 74 -11.06 -1.24 29.69
CA GLY A 74 -10.19 -0.81 30.79
C GLY A 74 -9.25 -1.89 31.37
N GLY A 75 -9.57 -3.18 31.26
CA GLY A 75 -8.86 -4.26 31.96
C GLY A 75 -9.15 -4.29 33.49
N GLU A 76 -8.89 -5.42 34.16
CA GLU A 76 -9.09 -5.55 35.62
C GLU A 76 -7.91 -4.98 36.44
N GLU A 77 -6.72 -4.84 35.83
CA GLU A 77 -5.52 -4.28 36.45
C GLU A 77 -5.03 -3.03 35.70
N ALA A 78 -4.55 -2.04 36.45
CA ALA A 78 -4.03 -0.79 35.89
C ALA A 78 -2.77 -1.06 35.03
N GLY A 79 -2.89 -0.92 33.70
CA GLY A 79 -1.80 -1.07 32.74
C GLY A 79 -1.82 -2.37 31.90
N ALA A 80 -2.79 -3.26 32.10
CA ALA A 80 -2.94 -4.51 31.35
C ALA A 80 -4.20 -4.49 30.45
N HIS A 81 -4.24 -3.57 29.48
CA HIS A 81 -5.32 -3.53 28.50
C HIS A 81 -5.28 -4.78 27.60
N PRO A 82 -6.43 -5.32 27.17
CA PRO A 82 -6.44 -6.40 26.18
C PRO A 82 -5.90 -5.89 24.84
N ASN A 83 -5.30 -6.77 24.04
CA ASN A 83 -4.83 -6.42 22.71
C ASN A 83 -6.01 -6.13 21.76
N ALA A 84 -7.10 -6.88 21.89
CA ALA A 84 -8.30 -6.65 21.10
C ALA A 84 -9.59 -6.77 21.93
N VAL A 85 -10.58 -5.95 21.61
CA VAL A 85 -11.94 -6.03 22.17
C VAL A 85 -12.95 -6.31 21.06
N VAL A 86 -13.86 -7.27 21.26
CA VAL A 86 -14.95 -7.56 20.32
C VAL A 86 -16.31 -7.35 20.98
N LEU A 87 -17.16 -6.51 20.41
CA LEU A 87 -18.53 -6.27 20.84
C LEU A 87 -19.51 -6.87 19.84
N TYR A 88 -20.36 -7.79 20.28
CA TYR A 88 -21.50 -8.29 19.52
C TYR A 88 -22.80 -7.91 20.23
N TYR A 89 -23.71 -7.26 19.49
CA TYR A 89 -25.02 -6.86 19.98
C TYR A 89 -26.13 -7.17 18.97
N SER A 90 -27.09 -8.02 19.38
CA SER A 90 -28.29 -8.34 18.59
C SER A 90 -29.54 -7.65 19.12
N ALA A 91 -30.23 -6.85 18.31
CA ALA A 91 -31.42 -6.12 18.72
C ALA A 91 -32.23 -5.52 17.55
N HIS A 92 -33.35 -4.86 17.86
CA HIS A 92 -33.95 -3.91 16.93
C HIS A 92 -33.04 -2.69 16.73
N GLY A 93 -32.90 -2.29 15.47
CA GLY A 93 -32.21 -1.09 15.05
C GLY A 93 -33.14 -0.18 14.27
N TYR A 94 -33.02 1.13 14.49
CA TYR A 94 -33.80 2.12 13.76
C TYR A 94 -33.09 3.47 13.73
N THR A 95 -33.40 4.27 12.71
CA THR A 95 -32.85 5.62 12.58
C THR A 95 -33.83 6.65 13.14
N THR A 96 -33.36 7.56 14.01
CA THR A 96 -34.18 8.66 14.56
C THR A 96 -33.34 9.94 14.63
N ASN A 97 -33.87 11.05 14.10
CA ASN A 97 -33.15 12.35 14.00
C ASN A 97 -31.76 12.25 13.36
N ALA A 98 -31.64 11.42 12.30
CA ALA A 98 -30.40 11.13 11.59
C ALA A 98 -29.32 10.36 12.39
N ASP A 99 -29.62 9.90 13.62
CA ASP A 99 -28.77 8.99 14.37
C ASP A 99 -29.33 7.55 14.32
N TYR A 100 -28.49 6.59 13.98
CA TYR A 100 -28.82 5.17 14.13
C TYR A 100 -28.80 4.78 15.61
N ARG A 101 -29.83 4.06 16.06
CA ARG A 101 -30.02 3.66 17.45
C ARG A 101 -30.34 2.17 17.57
N LEU A 102 -29.82 1.56 18.62
CA LEU A 102 -30.08 0.18 19.02
C LEU A 102 -31.00 0.18 20.23
N ALA A 103 -32.13 -0.52 20.12
CA ALA A 103 -33.05 -0.71 21.23
C ALA A 103 -32.41 -1.59 22.31
N THR A 104 -32.67 -1.26 23.57
CA THR A 104 -32.19 -2.02 24.74
C THR A 104 -33.39 -2.54 25.53
N PHE A 105 -33.18 -3.12 26.72
CA PHE A 105 -34.27 -3.71 27.51
C PHE A 105 -35.43 -2.73 27.72
N LYS A 106 -36.66 -3.20 27.41
CA LYS A 106 -37.89 -2.37 27.41
C LYS A 106 -37.84 -1.16 26.47
N GLY A 107 -36.96 -1.20 25.48
CA GLY A 107 -36.83 -0.23 24.41
C GLY A 107 -38.15 0.04 23.71
N THR A 108 -38.44 1.30 23.45
CA THR A 108 -39.61 1.74 22.69
C THR A 108 -39.18 2.28 21.32
N CYS A 109 -40.14 2.40 20.40
CA CYS A 109 -39.95 3.09 19.12
C CYS A 109 -41.18 3.96 18.80
N GLY A 110 -40.94 5.21 18.39
CA GLY A 110 -41.98 6.20 18.12
C GLY A 110 -42.55 6.86 19.38
N THR A 111 -41.83 6.84 20.51
CA THR A 111 -42.30 7.38 21.80
C THR A 111 -41.32 8.40 22.40
N SER A 112 -41.73 9.10 23.46
CA SER A 112 -40.84 10.02 24.19
C SER A 112 -39.74 9.31 24.99
N GLU A 113 -39.83 8.00 25.21
CA GLU A 113 -38.87 7.20 26.00
C GLU A 113 -37.75 6.59 25.16
N ASP A 114 -37.80 6.73 23.83
CA ASP A 114 -36.87 6.08 22.90
C ASP A 114 -35.41 6.42 23.24
N PHE A 115 -35.09 7.70 23.51
CA PHE A 115 -33.74 8.12 23.89
C PHE A 115 -33.22 7.51 25.19
N ALA A 116 -34.11 7.28 26.17
CA ALA A 116 -33.73 6.75 27.48
C ALA A 116 -33.56 5.22 27.47
N THR A 117 -34.12 4.55 26.46
CA THR A 117 -34.22 3.07 26.38
C THR A 117 -33.51 2.50 25.15
N SER A 118 -32.66 3.30 24.50
CA SER A 118 -31.81 2.91 23.38
C SER A 118 -30.43 3.54 23.52
N ILE A 119 -29.46 3.04 22.74
CA ILE A 119 -28.12 3.62 22.63
C ILE A 119 -27.84 4.02 21.18
N SER A 120 -27.26 5.19 20.93
CA SER A 120 -26.89 5.59 19.57
C SER A 120 -25.57 4.97 19.12
N ALA A 121 -25.40 4.85 17.79
CA ALA A 121 -24.13 4.49 17.18
C ALA A 121 -23.00 5.46 17.61
N HIS A 122 -23.28 6.76 17.72
CA HIS A 122 -22.31 7.76 18.17
C HIS A 122 -21.85 7.54 19.62
N GLU A 123 -22.78 7.14 20.51
CA GLU A 123 -22.44 6.81 21.90
C GLU A 123 -21.52 5.58 21.97
N ILE A 124 -21.79 4.53 21.18
CA ILE A 124 -20.91 3.35 21.10
C ILE A 124 -19.57 3.72 20.49
N ALA A 125 -19.55 4.43 19.36
CA ALA A 125 -18.34 4.87 18.67
C ALA A 125 -17.41 5.66 19.63
N SER A 126 -17.99 6.55 20.43
CA SER A 126 -17.25 7.33 21.44
C SER A 126 -16.66 6.48 22.56
N LEU A 127 -17.32 5.38 22.94
CA LEU A 127 -16.85 4.47 23.98
C LEU A 127 -15.70 3.58 23.49
N VAL A 128 -15.80 3.07 22.27
CA VAL A 128 -14.78 2.16 21.71
C VAL A 128 -13.52 2.87 21.23
N ASN A 129 -13.57 4.20 21.03
CA ASN A 129 -12.42 5.02 20.70
C ASN A 129 -11.63 5.51 21.93
N GLN A 130 -11.97 5.05 23.14
CA GLN A 130 -11.17 5.36 24.33
C GLN A 130 -9.81 4.65 24.27
N PRO A 131 -8.72 5.29 24.76
CA PRO A 131 -7.40 4.67 24.80
C PRO A 131 -7.42 3.40 25.66
N GLY A 132 -6.71 2.36 25.21
CA GLY A 132 -6.63 1.09 25.91
C GLY A 132 -6.13 -0.02 24.99
N PRO A 133 -7.05 -0.73 24.29
CA PRO A 133 -6.68 -1.81 23.37
C PRO A 133 -6.01 -1.30 22.09
N ASP A 134 -5.35 -2.21 21.37
CA ASP A 134 -4.81 -1.92 20.03
C ASP A 134 -5.94 -1.91 18.98
N GLN A 135 -6.94 -2.78 19.13
CA GLN A 135 -7.99 -3.01 18.15
C GLN A 135 -9.37 -3.20 18.80
N VAL A 136 -10.42 -2.67 18.18
CA VAL A 136 -11.81 -2.94 18.59
C VAL A 136 -12.64 -3.36 17.40
N VAL A 137 -13.42 -4.45 17.53
CA VAL A 137 -14.38 -4.88 16.51
C VAL A 137 -15.79 -4.78 17.08
N VAL A 138 -16.65 -3.98 16.44
CA VAL A 138 -18.06 -3.81 16.79
C VAL A 138 -18.93 -4.51 15.77
N MET A 139 -19.87 -5.33 16.23
CA MET A 139 -20.77 -6.12 15.40
C MET A 139 -22.22 -5.81 15.79
N PHE A 140 -22.98 -5.24 14.86
CA PHE A 140 -24.40 -4.94 15.04
C PHE A 140 -25.26 -5.91 14.23
N ASP A 141 -25.98 -6.77 14.95
CA ASP A 141 -26.95 -7.71 14.40
C ASP A 141 -28.37 -7.12 14.55
N ALA A 142 -28.68 -6.17 13.67
CA ALA A 142 -29.88 -5.36 13.74
C ALA A 142 -30.30 -4.81 12.37
N CYS A 143 -31.59 -4.55 12.20
CA CYS A 143 -32.14 -3.89 11.00
C CYS A 143 -31.49 -2.51 10.79
N GLU A 144 -31.35 -2.11 9.52
CA GLU A 144 -30.79 -0.82 9.10
C GLU A 144 -29.37 -0.52 9.64
N SER A 145 -28.65 -1.54 10.13
CA SER A 145 -27.38 -1.36 10.86
C SER A 145 -26.27 -0.69 10.05
N GLY A 146 -26.32 -0.77 8.72
CA GLY A 146 -25.43 -0.03 7.82
C GLY A 146 -25.49 1.49 8.01
N SER A 147 -26.57 2.03 8.60
CA SER A 147 -26.68 3.47 8.93
C SER A 147 -25.77 3.88 10.10
N ALA A 148 -25.26 2.93 10.89
CA ALA A 148 -24.28 3.21 11.94
C ALA A 148 -22.92 3.67 11.40
N GLY A 149 -22.58 3.34 10.15
CA GLY A 149 -21.27 3.64 9.55
C GLY A 149 -20.90 5.12 9.58
N ASP A 150 -21.87 6.02 9.35
CA ASP A 150 -21.64 7.47 9.35
C ASP A 150 -21.13 7.98 10.71
N ALA A 151 -21.66 7.44 11.80
CA ALA A 151 -21.27 7.85 13.15
C ALA A 151 -19.83 7.46 13.49
N PHE A 152 -19.37 6.30 13.00
CA PHE A 152 -18.00 5.83 13.20
C PHE A 152 -17.02 6.62 12.34
N LEU A 153 -17.33 6.82 11.05
CA LEU A 153 -16.51 7.61 10.12
C LEU A 153 -16.33 9.06 10.59
N HIS A 154 -17.42 9.74 10.98
CA HIS A 154 -17.35 11.12 11.47
C HIS A 154 -16.46 11.27 12.71
N LEU A 155 -16.49 10.26 13.60
CA LEU A 155 -15.66 10.28 14.80
C LEU A 155 -14.18 10.03 14.47
N GLU A 156 -13.88 9.07 13.58
CA GLU A 156 -12.51 8.84 13.09
C GLU A 156 -11.92 10.12 12.47
N GLU A 157 -12.65 10.79 11.59
CA GLU A 157 -12.22 12.06 10.99
C GLU A 157 -11.96 13.15 12.03
N SER A 158 -12.78 13.20 13.08
CA SER A 158 -12.64 14.16 14.17
C SER A 158 -11.40 13.88 15.03
N ILE A 159 -11.11 12.61 15.29
CA ILE A 159 -9.92 12.16 16.04
C ILE A 159 -8.64 12.43 15.24
N ALA A 160 -8.65 12.11 13.94
CA ALA A 160 -7.53 12.34 13.03
C ALA A 160 -7.12 13.81 12.99
N LYS A 161 -8.09 14.74 12.93
CA LYS A 161 -7.85 16.20 12.96
C LYS A 161 -7.15 16.69 14.23
N ILE A 162 -7.30 15.98 15.35
CA ILE A 162 -6.72 16.34 16.66
C ILE A 162 -5.34 15.67 16.84
N GLY A 163 -4.95 14.75 15.96
CA GLY A 163 -3.68 14.02 16.04
C GLY A 163 -3.64 13.01 17.20
N ASN A 164 -4.80 12.58 17.71
CA ASN A 164 -4.88 11.59 18.78
C ASN A 164 -4.86 10.17 18.20
N ILE A 165 -4.08 9.26 18.80
CA ILE A 165 -3.92 7.88 18.35
C ILE A 165 -4.86 7.00 19.20
N GLY A 166 -6.07 6.76 18.70
CA GLY A 166 -7.02 5.80 19.28
C GLY A 166 -6.77 4.35 18.80
N PRO A 167 -7.57 3.37 19.26
CA PRO A 167 -7.53 2.01 18.73
C PRO A 167 -7.98 1.95 17.27
N ASP A 168 -7.56 0.92 16.54
CA ASP A 168 -8.11 0.60 15.21
C ASP A 168 -9.53 0.02 15.38
N VAL A 169 -10.56 0.79 15.02
CA VAL A 169 -11.97 0.40 15.19
C VAL A 169 -12.56 -0.16 13.90
N TYR A 170 -13.11 -1.37 13.97
CA TYR A 170 -13.79 -2.05 12.87
C TYR A 170 -15.29 -2.14 13.19
N LEU A 171 -16.15 -1.90 12.21
CA LEU A 171 -17.60 -2.05 12.35
C LEU A 171 -18.13 -3.05 11.32
N ILE A 172 -18.74 -4.13 11.80
CA ILE A 172 -19.43 -5.14 10.99
C ILE A 172 -20.94 -5.00 11.23
N THR A 173 -21.72 -4.80 10.17
CA THR A 173 -23.17 -4.61 10.27
C THR A 173 -23.89 -5.76 9.57
N ALA A 174 -24.97 -6.26 10.17
CA ALA A 174 -25.71 -7.40 9.65
C ALA A 174 -26.62 -7.08 8.46
N ALA A 175 -26.92 -5.80 8.23
CA ALA A 175 -27.77 -5.33 7.16
C ALA A 175 -27.29 -3.97 6.62
N GLY A 176 -27.63 -3.63 5.39
CA GLY A 176 -27.47 -2.30 4.80
C GLY A 176 -28.41 -1.24 5.40
N ARG A 177 -28.33 -0.01 4.88
CA ARG A 177 -29.07 1.16 5.43
C ARG A 177 -30.60 1.06 5.37
N ASN A 178 -31.13 0.26 4.46
CA ASN A 178 -32.57 0.09 4.23
C ASN A 178 -32.94 -1.41 4.10
N GLU A 179 -32.21 -2.25 4.81
CA GLU A 179 -32.32 -3.71 4.73
C GLU A 179 -32.71 -4.25 6.11
N GLU A 180 -33.61 -5.23 6.11
CA GLU A 180 -34.02 -5.93 7.33
C GLU A 180 -33.02 -7.04 7.66
N ALA A 181 -32.69 -7.19 8.94
CA ALA A 181 -31.89 -8.30 9.41
C ALA A 181 -32.81 -9.47 9.79
N HIS A 182 -32.55 -10.66 9.24
CA HIS A 182 -33.28 -11.86 9.60
C HIS A 182 -32.68 -12.51 10.85
N GLN A 183 -33.55 -12.85 11.81
CA GLN A 183 -33.15 -13.58 13.03
C GLN A 183 -32.36 -14.85 12.68
N LEU A 184 -31.31 -15.13 13.45
CA LEU A 184 -30.30 -16.18 13.31
C LEU A 184 -29.42 -16.13 12.06
N ALA A 185 -29.77 -15.40 11.01
CA ALA A 185 -29.04 -15.47 9.74
C ALA A 185 -27.59 -14.97 9.90
N PHE A 186 -27.40 -13.81 10.51
CA PHE A 186 -26.06 -13.24 10.73
C PHE A 186 -25.22 -14.09 11.68
N ALA A 187 -25.77 -14.45 12.85
CA ALA A 187 -25.08 -15.26 13.84
C ALA A 187 -24.65 -16.63 13.30
N ASP A 188 -25.50 -17.29 12.50
CA ASP A 188 -25.19 -18.58 11.88
C ASP A 188 -24.12 -18.45 10.79
N ALA A 189 -24.25 -17.46 9.91
CA ALA A 189 -23.25 -17.17 8.89
C ALA A 189 -21.89 -16.83 9.53
N PHE A 190 -21.86 -15.97 10.54
CA PHE A 190 -20.64 -15.61 11.28
C PHE A 190 -19.99 -16.84 11.94
N SER A 191 -20.79 -17.63 12.66
CA SER A 191 -20.34 -18.87 13.31
C SER A 191 -19.72 -19.84 12.31
N ALA A 192 -20.37 -20.07 11.17
CA ALA A 192 -19.89 -20.96 10.13
C ALA A 192 -18.60 -20.45 9.49
N SER A 193 -18.54 -19.16 9.15
CA SER A 193 -17.37 -18.52 8.55
C SER A 193 -16.16 -18.48 9.50
N LEU A 194 -16.37 -18.31 10.82
CA LEU A 194 -15.25 -18.26 11.76
C LEU A 194 -14.74 -19.68 12.14
N LYS A 195 -15.62 -20.69 12.18
CA LYS A 195 -15.22 -22.10 12.44
C LYS A 195 -14.50 -22.75 11.26
N SER A 196 -14.95 -22.44 10.04
CA SER A 196 -14.39 -22.91 8.78
C SER A 196 -14.06 -21.70 7.90
N PRO A 197 -13.03 -20.93 8.27
CA PRO A 197 -12.68 -19.76 7.47
C PRO A 197 -12.17 -20.24 6.13
N GLY A 198 -12.72 -19.66 5.07
CA GLY A 198 -12.28 -19.88 3.71
C GLY A 198 -10.96 -19.15 3.42
N VAL A 199 -9.94 -19.35 4.27
CA VAL A 199 -8.58 -18.78 4.14
C VAL A 199 -7.50 -19.86 4.34
N PRO A 200 -6.29 -19.67 3.79
CA PRO A 200 -5.18 -20.60 3.96
C PRO A 200 -4.86 -20.91 5.44
N ASN A 201 -4.46 -22.14 5.72
CA ASN A 201 -4.13 -22.59 7.09
C ASN A 201 -2.82 -21.99 7.60
N SER A 202 -2.00 -21.44 6.72
CA SER A 202 -0.81 -20.68 7.06
C SER A 202 -1.11 -19.28 7.60
N LEU A 203 -2.33 -18.76 7.48
CA LEU A 203 -2.72 -17.49 8.10
C LEU A 203 -3.15 -17.71 9.54
N GLN A 204 -2.53 -16.96 10.44
CA GLN A 204 -2.81 -17.06 11.88
C GLN A 204 -4.12 -16.36 12.26
N TYR A 205 -4.49 -15.31 11.53
CA TYR A 205 -5.68 -14.51 11.80
C TYR A 205 -6.57 -14.39 10.57
N VAL A 206 -7.87 -14.14 10.79
CA VAL A 206 -8.87 -13.91 9.75
C VAL A 206 -9.18 -12.41 9.68
N GLU A 207 -8.92 -11.79 8.53
CA GLU A 207 -9.23 -10.38 8.28
C GLU A 207 -10.75 -10.13 8.20
N ALA A 208 -11.21 -8.97 8.70
CA ALA A 208 -12.64 -8.65 8.76
C ALA A 208 -13.30 -8.59 7.37
N ALA A 209 -12.61 -8.03 6.37
CA ALA A 209 -13.13 -7.95 5.01
C ALA A 209 -13.31 -9.34 4.38
N VAL A 210 -12.40 -10.26 4.65
CA VAL A 210 -12.47 -11.65 4.16
C VAL A 210 -13.60 -12.39 4.87
N LEU A 211 -13.72 -12.21 6.19
CA LEU A 211 -14.80 -12.80 7.00
C LEU A 211 -16.18 -12.34 6.51
N CYS A 212 -16.36 -11.03 6.29
CA CYS A 212 -17.63 -10.48 5.81
C CYS A 212 -17.97 -10.96 4.39
N ARG A 213 -16.97 -11.15 3.53
CA ARG A 213 -17.19 -11.70 2.18
C ARG A 213 -17.64 -13.16 2.22
N ASP A 214 -17.03 -13.97 3.09
CA ASP A 214 -17.45 -15.36 3.34
C ASP A 214 -18.90 -15.41 3.84
N MET A 215 -19.25 -14.55 4.80
CA MET A 215 -20.62 -14.40 5.31
C MET A 215 -21.60 -14.01 4.21
N ASN A 216 -21.27 -13.04 3.36
CA ASN A 216 -22.13 -12.61 2.24
C ASN A 216 -22.39 -13.74 1.25
N HIS A 217 -21.40 -14.58 0.95
CA HIS A 217 -21.59 -15.74 0.10
C HIS A 217 -22.57 -16.76 0.72
N ARG A 218 -22.57 -16.91 2.06
CA ARG A 218 -23.51 -17.78 2.79
C ARG A 218 -24.92 -17.18 2.85
N LEU A 219 -25.00 -15.85 3.04
CA LEU A 219 -26.26 -15.11 3.18
C LEU A 219 -26.95 -14.79 1.85
N GLY A 220 -26.27 -14.90 0.71
CA GLY A 220 -26.82 -14.56 -0.61
C GLY A 220 -28.14 -15.26 -0.97
N ARG A 221 -28.49 -16.37 -0.31
CA ARG A 221 -29.79 -17.05 -0.49
C ARG A 221 -30.96 -16.39 0.27
N VAL A 222 -30.64 -15.67 1.34
CA VAL A 222 -31.60 -15.01 2.24
C VAL A 222 -31.86 -13.57 1.81
N GLY A 223 -31.00 -12.99 0.95
CA GLY A 223 -31.12 -11.61 0.50
C GLY A 223 -30.72 -10.59 1.56
N GLN A 224 -29.83 -10.99 2.48
CA GLN A 224 -29.26 -10.17 3.55
C GLN A 224 -27.76 -9.91 3.26
N SER A 225 -27.29 -8.68 3.47
CA SER A 225 -25.93 -8.24 3.17
C SER A 225 -25.20 -7.69 4.40
N VAL A 226 -24.01 -8.23 4.64
CA VAL A 226 -23.07 -7.81 5.69
C VAL A 226 -22.12 -6.77 5.13
N LEU A 227 -21.95 -5.67 5.86
CA LEU A 227 -21.00 -4.61 5.52
C LEU A 227 -19.88 -4.54 6.56
N CYS A 228 -18.68 -4.23 6.10
CA CYS A 228 -17.52 -4.01 6.95
C CYS A 228 -16.99 -2.60 6.72
N HIS A 229 -16.94 -1.80 7.77
CA HIS A 229 -16.23 -0.53 7.79
C HIS A 229 -14.88 -0.77 8.46
N THR A 230 -13.81 -0.45 7.74
CA THR A 230 -12.43 -0.59 8.22
C THR A 230 -11.86 0.77 8.58
N PRO A 231 -10.94 0.86 9.56
CA PRO A 231 -10.34 2.12 9.96
C PRO A 231 -9.59 2.77 8.78
N SER A 232 -9.70 4.10 8.71
CA SER A 232 -9.16 4.94 7.62
C SER A 232 -7.71 5.43 7.83
N SER A 233 -7.08 5.07 8.96
CA SER A 233 -5.78 5.58 9.39
C SER A 233 -4.59 5.17 8.50
N VAL A 234 -3.70 6.13 8.23
CA VAL A 234 -2.38 5.88 7.65
C VAL A 234 -1.55 5.10 8.67
N GLY A 235 -1.24 3.82 8.39
CA GLY A 235 -0.53 2.93 9.32
C GLY A 235 -1.40 1.86 9.99
N LYS A 236 -2.59 1.55 9.44
CA LYS A 236 -3.47 0.46 9.88
C LYS A 236 -2.69 -0.82 10.22
N ARG A 237 -2.91 -1.35 11.43
CA ARG A 237 -2.37 -2.65 11.82
C ARG A 237 -3.24 -3.78 11.24
N PRO A 238 -2.65 -4.92 10.83
CA PRO A 238 -3.44 -6.09 10.44
C PRO A 238 -4.36 -6.56 11.57
N LEU A 239 -5.56 -7.03 11.25
CA LEU A 239 -6.54 -7.43 12.26
C LEU A 239 -6.10 -8.72 12.94
N ARG A 240 -5.94 -8.68 14.27
CA ARG A 240 -5.56 -9.83 15.10
C ARG A 240 -6.68 -10.31 16.02
N ALA A 241 -7.88 -9.73 15.90
CA ALA A 241 -9.03 -10.02 16.78
C ALA A 241 -9.62 -11.43 16.57
N PHE A 242 -9.48 -12.01 15.38
CA PHE A 242 -10.06 -13.32 15.02
C PHE A 242 -8.97 -14.33 14.68
N PRO A 243 -8.57 -15.22 15.62
CA PRO A 243 -7.68 -16.33 15.33
C PRO A 243 -8.28 -17.29 14.30
N ASN A 244 -7.46 -17.79 13.39
CA ASN A 244 -7.86 -18.84 12.47
C ASN A 244 -7.82 -20.20 13.22
N PRO A 245 -8.96 -20.87 13.49
CA PRO A 245 -8.96 -22.16 14.19
C PRO A 245 -8.29 -23.28 13.39
N ARG A 246 -8.13 -23.10 12.08
CA ARG A 246 -7.42 -24.04 11.20
C ARG A 246 -5.93 -23.73 11.08
N PHE A 247 -5.42 -22.70 11.78
CA PHE A 247 -4.02 -22.31 11.68
C PHE A 247 -3.09 -23.49 11.96
N ARG A 248 -2.25 -23.80 10.98
CA ARG A 248 -1.18 -24.77 11.08
C ARG A 248 0.11 -24.05 10.77
N LYS A 249 1.00 -23.99 11.76
CA LYS A 249 2.37 -23.50 11.53
C LYS A 249 2.98 -24.27 10.37
N ARG A 250 3.50 -23.54 9.39
CA ARG A 250 3.99 -24.09 8.13
C ARG A 250 5.24 -24.92 8.40
N ARG A 251 5.08 -26.24 8.50
CA ARG A 251 6.23 -27.15 8.54
C ARG A 251 6.80 -27.29 7.13
N PRO A 252 8.11 -27.40 6.96
CA PRO A 252 8.71 -27.64 5.65
C PRO A 252 8.18 -28.91 5.01
N GLN A 253 8.26 -28.91 3.69
CA GLN A 253 7.69 -29.95 2.84
C GLN A 253 8.33 -31.32 3.13
N TYR A 254 7.65 -32.18 3.89
CA TYR A 254 7.93 -33.61 3.93
C TYR A 254 6.89 -34.37 3.11
N MET A 255 7.26 -35.53 2.58
CA MET A 255 6.32 -36.45 1.94
C MET A 255 5.36 -36.98 3.01
N PRO A 256 4.09 -36.56 3.01
CA PRO A 256 3.18 -36.93 4.07
C PRO A 256 2.75 -38.37 3.85
N GLU A 257 3.23 -39.33 4.64
CA GLU A 257 2.58 -40.64 4.65
C GLU A 257 2.78 -41.49 5.90
N ALA A 258 1.63 -41.89 6.45
CA ALA A 258 1.47 -42.92 7.48
C ALA A 258 1.75 -44.30 6.89
N THR A 259 3.03 -44.65 6.82
CA THR A 259 3.41 -46.04 7.03
C THR A 259 2.92 -46.46 8.43
N GLU A 260 2.29 -47.63 8.54
CA GLU A 260 1.75 -48.10 9.83
C GLU A 260 2.83 -48.01 10.93
N GLY A 261 2.56 -47.18 11.95
CA GLY A 261 3.42 -46.98 13.13
C GLY A 261 4.36 -45.77 13.12
N PHE A 262 4.72 -45.19 11.96
CA PHE A 262 5.78 -44.16 11.89
C PHE A 262 5.35 -42.80 11.35
N GLY A 263 4.39 -42.71 10.42
CA GLY A 263 4.01 -41.40 9.85
C GLY A 263 4.98 -40.85 8.80
N TRP A 264 6.01 -41.61 8.43
CA TRP A 264 7.06 -41.23 7.49
C TRP A 264 7.38 -42.38 6.52
N ALA A 265 7.81 -42.06 5.29
CA ALA A 265 8.33 -43.04 4.31
C ALA A 265 9.79 -42.77 3.91
N PHE A 266 10.34 -41.60 4.23
CA PHE A 266 11.69 -41.21 3.86
C PHE A 266 12.75 -42.06 4.55
N CYS A 267 13.72 -42.53 3.77
CA CYS A 267 14.83 -43.37 4.19
C CYS A 267 16.05 -43.13 3.30
N GLY A 268 17.23 -43.56 3.75
CA GLY A 268 18.48 -43.43 3.00
C GLY A 268 19.29 -42.20 3.39
N ARG A 269 20.14 -41.69 2.47
CA ARG A 269 20.99 -40.49 2.69
C ARG A 269 21.95 -40.59 3.88
N LYS A 270 22.44 -41.80 4.17
CA LYS A 270 23.27 -42.10 5.35
C LYS A 270 24.48 -41.18 5.49
N ARG A 271 25.19 -40.92 4.39
CA ARG A 271 26.36 -40.04 4.41
C ARG A 271 26.01 -38.59 4.77
N ALA A 272 24.97 -38.03 4.16
CA ALA A 272 24.53 -36.66 4.46
C ALA A 272 24.07 -36.55 5.92
N LEU A 273 23.33 -37.53 6.44
CA LEU A 273 22.94 -37.59 7.86
C LEU A 273 24.17 -37.68 8.78
N GLY A 274 25.18 -38.47 8.42
CA GLY A 274 26.42 -38.62 9.19
C GLY A 274 27.21 -37.32 9.35
N GLU A 275 27.09 -36.38 8.41
CA GLU A 275 27.72 -35.05 8.50
C GLU A 275 26.81 -33.99 9.13
N LEU A 276 25.50 -34.04 8.86
CA LEU A 276 24.54 -33.05 9.37
C LEU A 276 24.25 -33.22 10.86
N VAL A 277 24.11 -34.46 11.36
CA VAL A 277 23.77 -34.73 12.76
C VAL A 277 24.82 -34.16 13.72
N PRO A 278 26.14 -34.39 13.53
CA PRO A 278 27.15 -33.78 14.39
C PRO A 278 27.15 -32.25 14.38
N HIS A 279 26.89 -31.62 13.22
CA HIS A 279 26.87 -30.16 13.08
C HIS A 279 25.70 -29.52 13.83
N VAL A 280 24.48 -30.01 13.61
CA VAL A 280 23.28 -29.45 14.26
C VAL A 280 23.24 -29.75 15.76
N SER A 281 23.91 -30.82 16.19
CA SER A 281 24.07 -31.17 17.61
C SER A 281 25.18 -30.38 18.31
N GLY A 282 25.96 -29.57 17.57
CA GLY A 282 27.06 -28.78 18.11
C GLY A 282 28.32 -29.58 18.47
N THR A 283 28.42 -30.82 18.00
CA THR A 283 29.57 -31.72 18.26
C THR A 283 30.61 -31.70 17.14
N ASP A 284 30.29 -31.12 15.97
CA ASP A 284 31.24 -30.93 14.88
C ASP A 284 32.28 -29.84 15.24
N PRO A 285 33.60 -30.11 15.16
CA PRO A 285 34.62 -29.09 15.38
C PRO A 285 34.61 -27.97 14.33
N ASP A 286 34.14 -28.23 13.11
CA ASP A 286 34.01 -27.21 12.06
C ASP A 286 32.64 -26.52 12.17
N ARG A 287 32.65 -25.25 12.58
CA ARG A 287 31.43 -24.45 12.79
C ARG A 287 30.89 -23.78 11.53
N ARG A 288 31.57 -23.90 10.39
CA ARG A 288 31.13 -23.23 9.15
C ARG A 288 29.71 -23.67 8.80
N PRO A 289 28.85 -22.76 8.29
CA PRO A 289 27.52 -23.13 7.84
C PRO A 289 27.60 -24.24 6.79
N ILE A 290 26.57 -25.09 6.73
CA ILE A 290 26.46 -26.14 5.71
C ILE A 290 25.39 -25.76 4.69
N VAL A 291 25.71 -25.84 3.40
CA VAL A 291 24.74 -25.71 2.31
C VAL A 291 24.49 -27.09 1.72
N VAL A 292 23.24 -27.56 1.79
CA VAL A 292 22.78 -28.79 1.15
C VAL A 292 22.26 -28.44 -0.25
N THR A 293 22.95 -28.91 -1.29
CA THR A 293 22.64 -28.61 -2.69
C THR A 293 22.04 -29.80 -3.43
N GLY A 294 21.31 -29.53 -4.52
CA GLY A 294 20.73 -30.58 -5.37
C GLY A 294 19.54 -30.05 -6.17
N HIS A 295 19.24 -30.71 -7.31
CA HIS A 295 18.09 -30.36 -8.15
C HIS A 295 16.74 -30.51 -7.40
N ALA A 296 15.67 -29.95 -7.96
CA ALA A 296 14.32 -30.14 -7.45
C ALA A 296 13.99 -31.65 -7.32
N GLY A 297 13.27 -32.02 -6.25
CA GLY A 297 12.89 -33.42 -6.00
C GLY A 297 14.00 -34.36 -5.50
N SER A 298 15.22 -33.87 -5.29
CA SER A 298 16.34 -34.67 -4.75
C SER A 298 16.18 -35.10 -3.27
N GLY A 299 15.23 -34.52 -2.54
CA GLY A 299 14.98 -34.86 -1.12
C GLY A 299 15.62 -33.91 -0.09
N LYS A 300 16.14 -32.74 -0.50
CA LYS A 300 16.69 -31.72 0.43
C LYS A 300 15.74 -31.37 1.57
N SER A 301 14.54 -30.89 1.23
CA SER A 301 13.50 -30.50 2.20
C SER A 301 13.13 -31.64 3.14
N THR A 302 13.01 -32.85 2.59
CA THR A 302 12.67 -34.06 3.36
C THR A 302 13.79 -34.47 4.31
N LEU A 303 15.06 -34.32 3.91
CA LEU A 303 16.22 -34.57 4.76
C LEU A 303 16.27 -33.59 5.95
N LEU A 304 16.06 -32.30 5.69
CA LEU A 304 16.00 -31.27 6.74
C LEU A 304 14.81 -31.52 7.69
N ALA A 305 13.64 -31.83 7.15
CA ALA A 305 12.45 -32.15 7.93
C ALA A 305 12.65 -33.41 8.79
N ALA A 306 13.35 -34.43 8.29
CA ALA A 306 13.67 -35.63 9.06
C ALA A 306 14.58 -35.33 10.26
N LEU A 307 15.54 -34.41 10.14
CA LEU A 307 16.40 -33.97 11.25
C LEU A 307 15.58 -33.23 12.33
N ALA A 308 14.68 -32.32 11.92
CA ALA A 308 13.80 -31.63 12.86
C ALA A 308 12.82 -32.60 13.54
N ALA A 309 12.23 -33.52 12.79
CA ALA A 309 11.34 -34.55 13.34
C ALA A 309 12.08 -35.47 14.35
N ALA A 310 13.34 -35.82 14.07
CA ALA A 310 14.18 -36.56 15.02
C ALA A 310 14.44 -35.76 16.30
N SER A 311 14.74 -34.46 16.19
CA SER A 311 14.86 -33.52 17.33
C SER A 311 13.56 -33.41 18.14
N GLU A 312 12.40 -33.48 17.49
CA GLU A 312 11.10 -33.52 18.18
C GLU A 312 10.80 -34.89 18.83
N GLY A 313 11.58 -35.92 18.54
CA GLY A 313 11.36 -37.28 19.02
C GLY A 313 10.27 -38.05 18.28
N GLN A 314 9.97 -37.69 17.02
CA GLN A 314 9.02 -38.41 16.18
C GLN A 314 9.58 -39.79 15.76
N PRO A 315 8.70 -40.82 15.64
CA PRO A 315 9.12 -42.13 15.15
C PRO A 315 9.44 -42.07 13.65
N LEU A 316 10.69 -42.30 13.27
CA LEU A 316 11.13 -42.32 11.87
C LEU A 316 11.34 -43.75 11.35
N PRO A 317 11.20 -44.00 10.04
CA PRO A 317 11.30 -45.33 9.47
C PRO A 317 12.76 -45.77 9.49
N THR A 318 13.10 -46.71 10.35
CA THR A 318 14.42 -47.34 10.34
C THR A 318 14.38 -48.53 9.37
N ALA A 319 15.29 -48.55 8.39
CA ALA A 319 15.58 -49.79 7.67
C ALA A 319 15.91 -50.88 8.69
N ALA A 320 15.46 -52.12 8.47
CA ALA A 320 15.71 -53.23 9.38
C ALA A 320 17.24 -53.35 9.61
N GLY A 321 17.72 -52.87 10.76
CA GLY A 321 19.14 -52.82 11.12
C GLY A 321 19.89 -51.47 10.98
N SER A 322 19.22 -50.32 10.80
CA SER A 322 19.84 -48.99 10.71
C SER A 322 19.50 -48.08 11.90
N ASP A 323 20.51 -47.34 12.38
CA ASP A 323 20.49 -46.46 13.55
C ASP A 323 19.43 -45.36 13.49
N VAL A 324 18.79 -45.12 14.63
CA VAL A 324 17.94 -43.95 14.91
C VAL A 324 18.73 -42.68 14.59
N ILE A 325 18.11 -41.70 13.92
CA ILE A 325 18.74 -40.38 13.70
C ILE A 325 19.05 -39.76 15.07
N GLY A 326 20.33 -39.75 15.46
CA GLY A 326 20.80 -39.42 16.81
C GLY A 326 20.86 -37.93 17.13
N VAL A 327 19.79 -37.18 16.85
CA VAL A 327 19.72 -35.73 17.13
C VAL A 327 19.18 -35.50 18.55
N PRO A 328 19.85 -34.68 19.39
CA PRO A 328 19.36 -34.36 20.73
C PRO A 328 17.97 -33.69 20.70
N ARG A 329 17.12 -34.01 21.68
CA ARG A 329 15.75 -33.50 21.69
C ARG A 329 15.68 -31.98 21.80
N GLY A 330 14.87 -31.36 20.95
CA GLY A 330 14.66 -29.92 20.88
C GLY A 330 15.89 -29.12 20.45
N SER A 331 16.96 -29.75 19.95
CA SER A 331 18.20 -29.04 19.57
C SER A 331 18.12 -28.35 18.22
N VAL A 332 17.14 -28.74 17.38
CA VAL A 332 17.00 -28.26 16.00
C VAL A 332 15.69 -27.51 15.81
N ALA A 333 15.79 -26.33 15.22
CA ALA A 333 14.71 -25.51 14.68
C ALA A 333 14.78 -25.52 13.15
N LEU A 334 13.62 -25.47 12.49
CA LEU A 334 13.54 -25.59 11.04
C LEU A 334 12.55 -24.58 10.47
N VAL A 335 13.07 -23.71 9.61
CA VAL A 335 12.39 -22.56 9.00
C VAL A 335 12.35 -22.74 7.48
N GLN A 336 11.25 -22.36 6.84
CA GLN A 336 11.12 -22.41 5.39
C GLN A 336 11.14 -21.01 4.78
N ALA A 337 12.15 -20.71 3.96
CA ALA A 337 12.29 -19.40 3.30
C ALA A 337 11.45 -19.26 2.02
N TYR A 338 10.87 -20.35 1.51
CA TYR A 338 10.11 -20.35 0.25
C TYR A 338 8.99 -19.31 0.26
N GLY A 339 9.07 -18.33 -0.64
CA GLY A 339 8.05 -17.31 -0.83
C GLY A 339 8.08 -16.19 0.21
N LEU A 340 8.95 -16.26 1.21
CA LEU A 340 8.99 -15.27 2.29
C LEU A 340 9.98 -14.15 1.96
N VAL A 341 9.62 -12.92 2.32
CA VAL A 341 10.58 -11.82 2.45
C VAL A 341 11.45 -12.03 3.70
N TRP A 342 12.65 -11.43 3.71
CA TRP A 342 13.70 -11.78 4.68
C TRP A 342 13.34 -11.45 6.14
N ASP A 343 12.55 -10.41 6.36
CA ASP A 343 12.03 -9.99 7.66
C ASP A 343 11.06 -11.03 8.26
N LEU A 344 10.16 -11.59 7.44
CA LEU A 344 9.30 -12.69 7.88
C LEU A 344 10.08 -13.97 8.18
N VAL A 345 11.20 -14.19 7.50
CA VAL A 345 12.09 -15.31 7.86
C VAL A 345 12.69 -15.08 9.25
N LEU A 346 13.04 -13.84 9.61
CA LEU A 346 13.49 -13.52 10.98
C LEU A 346 12.39 -13.71 12.01
N GLU A 347 11.16 -13.31 11.71
CA GLU A 347 9.99 -13.56 12.57
C GLU A 347 9.81 -15.06 12.82
N GLU A 348 9.89 -15.89 11.77
CA GLU A 348 9.75 -17.34 11.88
C GLU A 348 10.91 -17.99 12.66
N ILE A 349 12.15 -17.52 12.47
CA ILE A 349 13.30 -17.92 13.28
C ILE A 349 13.05 -17.59 14.75
N GLY A 350 12.54 -16.39 15.02
CA GLY A 350 12.25 -15.95 16.38
C GLY A 350 11.21 -16.83 17.06
N ASN A 351 10.13 -17.15 16.35
CA ASN A 351 9.07 -18.04 16.81
C ASN A 351 9.58 -19.47 17.08
N GLU A 352 10.49 -19.99 16.25
CA GLU A 352 11.08 -21.33 16.45
C GLU A 352 12.08 -21.39 17.60
N LEU A 353 12.84 -20.32 17.83
CA LEU A 353 13.88 -20.26 18.86
C LEU A 353 13.38 -19.69 20.21
N GLY A 354 12.15 -19.19 20.26
CA GLY A 354 11.55 -18.58 21.45
C GLY A 354 12.09 -17.18 21.76
N VAL A 355 12.53 -16.44 20.73
CA VAL A 355 13.06 -15.09 20.83
C VAL A 355 12.24 -14.21 19.88
N PRO A 356 11.28 -13.41 20.33
CA PRO A 356 10.41 -12.66 19.40
C PRO A 356 11.18 -11.60 18.61
N TYR A 357 10.91 -11.50 17.31
CA TYR A 357 11.40 -10.42 16.44
C TYR A 357 10.49 -9.19 16.56
N GLN A 358 11.07 -8.01 16.71
CA GLN A 358 10.35 -6.73 16.92
C GLN A 358 10.87 -5.63 15.98
N ASP A 359 11.03 -5.95 14.69
CA ASP A 359 11.49 -5.03 13.64
C ASP A 359 12.87 -4.37 13.90
N ASP A 360 13.67 -4.94 14.80
CA ASP A 360 15.06 -4.57 15.08
C ASP A 360 15.98 -5.78 14.87
N PRO A 361 16.57 -5.94 13.67
CA PRO A 361 17.48 -7.05 13.37
C PRO A 361 18.69 -7.13 14.30
N GLU A 362 19.26 -5.99 14.70
CA GLU A 362 20.45 -6.01 15.54
C GLU A 362 20.15 -6.48 16.96
N ALA A 363 19.04 -6.01 17.55
CA ALA A 363 18.59 -6.50 18.85
C ALA A 363 18.23 -7.98 18.80
N PHE A 364 17.59 -8.42 17.71
CA PHE A 364 17.25 -9.81 17.48
C PHE A 364 18.49 -10.73 17.42
N PHE A 365 19.49 -10.37 16.62
CA PHE A 365 20.73 -11.17 16.55
C PHE A 365 21.49 -11.21 17.88
N ARG A 366 21.52 -10.11 18.65
CA ARG A 366 22.08 -10.10 20.02
C ARG A 366 21.33 -11.05 20.96
N ALA A 367 20.00 -11.10 20.86
CA ALA A 367 19.18 -11.99 21.69
C ALA A 367 19.41 -13.48 21.32
N LEU A 368 19.63 -13.79 20.04
CA LEU A 368 20.02 -15.14 19.60
C LEU A 368 21.40 -15.54 20.12
N ASP A 369 22.38 -14.63 20.12
CA ASP A 369 23.73 -14.88 20.65
C ASP A 369 23.73 -15.17 22.17
N ALA A 370 22.72 -14.67 22.88
CA ALA A 370 22.53 -14.92 24.31
C ALA A 370 21.80 -16.24 24.64
N LEU A 371 21.50 -17.09 23.66
CA LEU A 371 20.84 -18.38 23.90
C LEU A 371 21.67 -19.29 24.82
N PRO A 372 21.04 -20.05 25.74
CA PRO A 372 21.74 -20.80 26.78
C PRO A 372 22.54 -22.00 26.27
N ALA A 373 22.28 -22.45 25.04
CA ALA A 373 22.97 -23.55 24.40
C ALA A 373 22.91 -23.40 22.86
N PRO A 374 23.87 -23.99 22.11
CA PRO A 374 23.81 -24.00 20.66
C PRO A 374 22.53 -24.65 20.12
N ARG A 375 21.94 -24.03 19.09
CA ARG A 375 20.76 -24.53 18.38
C ARG A 375 21.11 -24.78 16.91
N GLY A 376 20.73 -25.94 16.39
CA GLY A 376 20.72 -26.20 14.96
C GLY A 376 19.60 -25.40 14.30
N LEU A 377 19.95 -24.52 13.36
CA LEU A 377 18.97 -23.76 12.58
C LEU A 377 19.02 -24.24 11.13
N LEU A 378 17.95 -24.91 10.72
CA LEU A 378 17.77 -25.38 9.35
C LEU A 378 16.93 -24.35 8.59
N ILE A 379 17.40 -23.86 7.45
CA ILE A 379 16.62 -22.97 6.57
C ILE A 379 16.44 -23.64 5.21
N ASP A 380 15.21 -24.03 4.89
CA ASP A 380 14.89 -24.69 3.62
C ASP A 380 14.53 -23.68 2.51
N SER A 381 14.81 -24.06 1.26
CA SER A 381 14.43 -23.33 0.05
C SER A 381 14.95 -21.89 -0.03
N VAL A 382 16.18 -21.63 0.42
CA VAL A 382 16.76 -20.27 0.45
C VAL A 382 16.85 -19.62 -0.92
N ASN A 383 17.06 -20.42 -1.98
CA ASN A 383 17.08 -19.94 -3.36
C ASN A 383 15.69 -19.57 -3.91
N ARG A 384 14.64 -19.66 -3.08
CA ARG A 384 13.25 -19.27 -3.38
C ARG A 384 12.72 -18.25 -2.37
N VAL A 385 13.63 -17.56 -1.67
CA VAL A 385 13.30 -16.39 -0.85
C VAL A 385 12.86 -15.23 -1.74
N GLY A 386 12.01 -14.37 -1.21
CA GLY A 386 11.28 -13.35 -1.96
C GLY A 386 9.84 -13.76 -2.23
N PRO A 387 8.92 -12.79 -2.37
CA PRO A 387 7.49 -13.07 -2.48
C PRO A 387 7.22 -13.92 -3.73
N THR A 388 6.33 -14.91 -3.62
CA THR A 388 5.99 -15.84 -4.73
C THR A 388 5.38 -15.18 -5.96
N ASP A 389 5.12 -13.88 -5.85
CA ASP A 389 4.43 -13.03 -6.80
C ASP A 389 5.36 -12.18 -7.67
N ALA A 390 6.66 -12.17 -7.36
CA ALA A 390 7.67 -11.72 -8.28
C ALA A 390 7.74 -12.74 -9.42
N VAL A 391 7.95 -12.27 -10.64
CA VAL A 391 8.35 -13.17 -11.75
C VAL A 391 9.73 -13.79 -11.49
N ASP A 392 10.34 -13.37 -10.38
CA ASP A 392 11.65 -13.68 -9.87
C ASP A 392 11.54 -14.39 -8.49
N VAL A 393 10.73 -15.44 -8.34
CA VAL A 393 10.83 -16.31 -7.14
C VAL A 393 12.20 -16.98 -7.17
N GLY A 394 13.09 -16.53 -6.29
CA GLY A 394 14.52 -16.80 -6.40
C GLY A 394 15.29 -15.77 -7.24
N ASP A 395 14.84 -14.51 -7.26
CA ASP A 395 15.59 -13.36 -7.75
C ASP A 395 17.00 -13.40 -7.15
N PRO A 396 18.06 -13.36 -7.97
CA PRO A 396 19.42 -13.20 -7.48
C PRO A 396 19.58 -12.02 -6.51
N THR A 397 18.81 -10.94 -6.67
CA THR A 397 18.84 -9.76 -5.78
C THR A 397 18.23 -10.06 -4.42
N ALA A 398 17.02 -10.64 -4.37
CA ALA A 398 16.37 -11.03 -3.11
C ALA A 398 17.21 -12.09 -2.35
N LEU A 399 17.78 -13.06 -3.07
CA LEU A 399 18.69 -14.03 -2.50
C LEU A 399 19.96 -13.37 -1.96
N GLN A 400 20.54 -12.40 -2.69
CA GLN A 400 21.71 -11.66 -2.24
C GLN A 400 21.40 -10.86 -0.96
N GLU A 401 20.30 -10.13 -0.92
CA GLU A 401 19.87 -9.40 0.27
C GLU A 401 19.65 -10.35 1.46
N PHE A 402 19.02 -11.51 1.23
CA PHE A 402 18.82 -12.50 2.28
C PHE A 402 20.13 -13.08 2.81
N ILE A 403 21.11 -13.32 1.93
CA ILE A 403 22.46 -13.73 2.35
C ILE A 403 23.10 -12.64 3.22
N GLU A 404 23.05 -11.38 2.77
CA GLU A 404 23.71 -10.25 3.43
C GLU A 404 23.06 -9.85 4.76
N LYS A 405 21.73 -9.79 4.80
CA LYS A 405 20.95 -9.31 5.96
C LYS A 405 20.60 -10.39 6.97
N VAL A 406 20.61 -11.67 6.57
CA VAL A 406 20.15 -12.78 7.43
C VAL A 406 21.18 -13.88 7.58
N LEU A 407 21.60 -14.54 6.49
CA LEU A 407 22.44 -15.74 6.59
C LEU A 407 23.87 -15.44 7.09
N LEU A 408 24.46 -14.31 6.68
CA LEU A 408 25.78 -13.89 7.15
C LEU A 408 25.76 -13.53 8.65
N PRO A 409 24.85 -12.68 9.15
CA PRO A 409 24.69 -12.44 10.58
C PRO A 409 24.47 -13.73 11.39
N LEU A 410 23.56 -14.61 10.94
CA LEU A 410 23.29 -15.88 11.64
C LEU A 410 24.50 -16.81 11.68
N SER A 411 25.33 -16.83 10.63
CA SER A 411 26.52 -17.70 10.59
C SER A 411 27.65 -17.22 11.50
N ALA A 412 27.61 -15.97 11.94
CA ALA A 412 28.56 -15.39 12.89
C ALA A 412 28.18 -15.61 14.37
N ILE A 413 26.97 -16.09 14.65
CA ILE A 413 26.47 -16.29 16.02
C ILE A 413 26.93 -17.65 16.57
N ASP A 414 27.62 -17.64 17.71
CA ASP A 414 28.25 -18.85 18.28
C ASP A 414 27.24 -19.88 18.79
N THR A 415 26.05 -19.42 19.16
CA THR A 415 24.91 -20.24 19.62
C THR A 415 24.06 -20.78 18.47
N ILE A 416 24.38 -20.48 17.20
CA ILE A 416 23.64 -20.98 16.03
C ILE A 416 24.52 -21.94 15.22
N ARG A 417 23.93 -23.07 14.79
CA ARG A 417 24.55 -24.03 13.85
C ARG A 417 23.70 -24.07 12.58
N LEU A 418 24.09 -23.23 11.62
CA LEU A 418 23.32 -22.97 10.42
C LEU A 418 23.50 -24.08 9.37
N VAL A 419 22.38 -24.59 8.87
CA VAL A 419 22.29 -25.45 7.68
C VAL A 419 21.25 -24.85 6.74
N VAL A 420 21.58 -24.68 5.48
CA VAL A 420 20.66 -24.13 4.48
C VAL A 420 20.51 -25.09 3.30
N ALA A 421 19.29 -25.24 2.77
CA ALA A 421 19.05 -26.01 1.55
C ALA A 421 18.83 -25.07 0.36
N ALA A 422 19.60 -25.30 -0.71
CA ALA A 422 19.58 -24.51 -1.93
C ALA A 422 19.64 -25.41 -3.18
N GLU A 423 19.28 -24.89 -4.35
CA GLU A 423 19.50 -25.59 -5.62
C GLU A 423 20.97 -25.56 -6.05
N THR A 424 21.68 -24.46 -5.75
CA THR A 424 23.08 -24.21 -6.11
C THR A 424 23.92 -23.78 -4.90
N PRO A 425 25.26 -23.87 -4.97
CA PRO A 425 26.14 -23.46 -3.87
C PRO A 425 26.05 -21.96 -3.58
N LEU A 426 26.10 -21.58 -2.29
CA LEU A 426 26.10 -20.18 -1.85
C LEU A 426 27.52 -19.72 -1.49
N SER A 427 28.36 -19.46 -2.50
CA SER A 427 29.79 -19.17 -2.30
C SER A 427 30.07 -18.00 -1.35
N ARG A 428 29.23 -16.96 -1.35
CA ARG A 428 29.38 -15.78 -0.47
C ARG A 428 29.19 -16.09 1.02
N LEU A 429 28.52 -17.18 1.36
CA LEU A 429 28.31 -17.60 2.76
C LEU A 429 29.56 -18.27 3.36
N GLY A 430 30.55 -18.66 2.55
CA GLY A 430 31.74 -19.37 3.04
C GLY A 430 31.44 -20.77 3.62
N ALA A 431 30.34 -21.37 3.19
CA ALA A 431 29.80 -22.61 3.72
C ALA A 431 30.49 -23.88 3.18
N ARG A 432 30.38 -24.98 3.94
CA ARG A 432 30.65 -26.35 3.46
C ARG A 432 29.50 -26.82 2.59
N GLU A 433 29.78 -27.49 1.48
CA GLU A 433 28.73 -27.99 0.57
C GLU A 433 28.49 -29.50 0.75
N ILE A 434 27.21 -29.90 0.82
CA ILE A 434 26.76 -31.28 0.71
C ILE A 434 25.90 -31.43 -0.57
N PRO A 435 26.49 -31.90 -1.69
CA PRO A 435 25.77 -32.08 -2.95
C PRO A 435 25.00 -33.40 -3.00
N LEU A 436 23.69 -33.37 -2.74
CA LEU A 436 22.84 -34.58 -2.68
C LEU A 436 22.73 -35.32 -4.01
N ALA A 437 22.96 -34.67 -5.14
CA ALA A 437 22.97 -35.36 -6.45
C ALA A 437 24.34 -36.00 -6.77
N GLY A 438 25.36 -35.77 -5.94
CA GLY A 438 26.69 -36.31 -6.13
C GLY A 438 26.75 -37.83 -5.87
N PRO A 439 27.64 -38.56 -6.56
CA PRO A 439 27.76 -40.01 -6.42
C PRO A 439 28.17 -40.46 -5.01
N GLU A 440 28.75 -39.56 -4.22
CA GLU A 440 29.13 -39.82 -2.83
C GLU A 440 27.96 -39.75 -1.84
N TYR A 441 26.87 -39.07 -2.20
CA TYR A 441 25.73 -38.78 -1.31
C TYR A 441 24.42 -39.43 -1.78
N PHE A 442 24.42 -40.13 -2.92
CA PHE A 442 23.27 -40.80 -3.50
C PHE A 442 23.56 -42.27 -3.80
N GLU A 443 22.82 -43.16 -3.13
CA GLU A 443 22.80 -44.60 -3.40
C GLU A 443 21.50 -44.93 -4.15
N PRO A 444 21.53 -45.56 -5.34
CA PRO A 444 20.32 -45.94 -6.08
C PRO A 444 19.34 -46.80 -5.28
N GLU A 445 19.86 -47.59 -4.34
CA GLU A 445 19.11 -48.45 -3.41
C GLU A 445 18.21 -47.64 -2.46
N ASP A 446 18.50 -46.35 -2.22
CA ASP A 446 17.66 -45.48 -1.38
C ASP A 446 16.26 -45.28 -2.00
N ILE A 447 16.19 -45.16 -3.33
CA ILE A 447 14.91 -45.01 -4.06
C ILE A 447 14.11 -46.31 -4.04
N GLU A 448 14.77 -47.45 -4.20
CA GLU A 448 14.12 -48.76 -4.14
C GLU A 448 13.58 -49.02 -2.74
N LEU A 449 14.33 -48.64 -1.71
CA LEU A 449 13.91 -48.73 -0.31
C LEU A 449 12.68 -47.86 -0.04
N LEU A 450 12.67 -46.61 -0.50
CA LEU A 450 11.52 -45.71 -0.39
C LEU A 450 10.28 -46.34 -1.05
N SER A 451 10.42 -46.79 -2.30
CA SER A 451 9.32 -47.31 -3.11
C SER A 451 8.71 -48.56 -2.48
N ARG A 452 9.55 -49.51 -2.08
CA ARG A 452 9.13 -50.73 -1.38
C ARG A 452 8.46 -50.41 -0.04
N THR A 453 8.95 -49.41 0.69
CA THR A 453 8.37 -49.01 1.98
C THR A 453 6.95 -48.48 1.80
N ILE A 454 6.70 -47.65 0.79
CA ILE A 454 5.37 -47.13 0.46
C ILE A 454 4.44 -48.27 0.05
N LEU A 455 4.84 -49.08 -0.94
CA LEU A 455 4.02 -50.19 -1.44
C LEU A 455 3.65 -51.19 -0.34
N ALA A 456 4.59 -51.53 0.56
CA ALA A 456 4.36 -52.54 1.58
C ALA A 456 3.63 -52.00 2.83
N ARG A 457 3.81 -50.72 3.19
CA ARG A 457 3.43 -50.22 4.53
C ARG A 457 2.49 -49.03 4.53
N ARG A 458 2.23 -48.38 3.39
CA ARG A 458 1.27 -47.27 3.32
C ARG A 458 -0.12 -47.76 3.74
N GLN A 459 -0.80 -46.97 4.57
CA GLN A 459 -2.20 -47.20 4.88
C GLN A 459 -3.06 -47.21 3.60
N GLY A 460 -3.85 -48.28 3.40
CA GLY A 460 -4.70 -48.43 2.21
C GLY A 460 -3.99 -48.95 0.95
N SER A 461 -2.70 -49.28 1.01
CA SER A 461 -2.01 -49.92 -0.12
C SER A 461 -2.63 -51.28 -0.47
N LEU A 462 -2.82 -51.53 -1.76
CA LEU A 462 -3.29 -52.81 -2.31
C LEU A 462 -2.15 -53.85 -2.47
N HIS A 463 -0.90 -53.44 -2.21
CA HIS A 463 0.31 -54.26 -2.38
C HIS A 463 0.86 -54.80 -1.05
N LYS A 464 0.16 -54.60 0.08
CA LYS A 464 0.63 -54.98 1.43
C LYS A 464 1.03 -56.46 1.57
N ASP A 465 0.24 -57.36 0.96
CA ASP A 465 0.43 -58.81 1.05
C ASP A 465 1.26 -59.40 -0.10
N MET A 466 1.86 -58.55 -0.94
CA MET A 466 2.62 -58.98 -2.10
C MET A 466 3.96 -59.62 -1.67
N PRO A 467 4.38 -60.75 -2.30
CA PRO A 467 5.70 -61.33 -2.10
C PRO A 467 6.84 -60.32 -2.28
N GLN A 468 7.84 -60.38 -1.40
CA GLN A 468 8.95 -59.44 -1.39
C GLN A 468 9.66 -59.31 -2.75
N GLN A 469 9.84 -60.42 -3.47
CA GLN A 469 10.49 -60.42 -4.79
C GLN A 469 9.72 -59.60 -5.85
N GLN A 470 8.39 -59.57 -5.77
CA GLN A 470 7.56 -58.77 -6.67
C GLN A 470 7.60 -57.29 -6.30
N LEU A 471 7.61 -56.96 -5.01
CA LEU A 471 7.82 -55.59 -4.53
C LEU A 471 9.19 -55.05 -4.95
N GLU A 472 10.24 -55.88 -4.90
CA GLU A 472 11.59 -55.53 -5.37
C GLU A 472 11.59 -55.25 -6.89
N HIS A 473 10.86 -56.05 -7.68
CA HIS A 473 10.73 -55.80 -9.12
C HIS A 473 10.05 -54.46 -9.42
N LEU A 474 8.95 -54.14 -8.73
CA LEU A 474 8.26 -52.85 -8.89
C LEU A 474 9.14 -51.67 -8.45
N ALA A 475 9.83 -51.80 -7.31
CA ALA A 475 10.74 -50.79 -6.81
C ALA A 475 11.90 -50.50 -7.79
N ALA A 476 12.46 -51.54 -8.42
CA ALA A 476 13.48 -51.39 -9.45
C ALA A 476 12.94 -50.64 -10.69
N GLY A 477 11.69 -50.94 -11.10
CA GLY A 477 11.02 -50.22 -12.19
C GLY A 477 10.74 -48.74 -11.88
N VAL A 478 10.43 -48.42 -10.63
CA VAL A 478 10.30 -47.03 -10.14
C VAL A 478 11.65 -46.32 -10.14
N ARG A 479 12.73 -46.98 -9.68
CA ARG A 479 14.09 -46.44 -9.68
C ARG A 479 14.53 -46.02 -11.08
N GLU A 480 14.37 -46.90 -12.07
CA GLU A 480 14.80 -46.65 -13.45
C GLU A 480 14.22 -45.34 -14.02
N ARG A 481 12.97 -45.02 -13.67
CA ARG A 481 12.26 -43.83 -14.17
C ARG A 481 12.41 -42.61 -13.30
N SER A 482 12.70 -42.81 -12.02
CA SER A 482 12.86 -41.71 -11.07
C SER A 482 14.26 -41.08 -11.16
N HIS A 483 15.23 -41.79 -11.77
CA HIS A 483 16.64 -41.41 -11.79
C HIS A 483 17.14 -41.10 -10.37
N THR A 484 17.51 -39.85 -10.09
CA THR A 484 17.97 -39.36 -8.78
C THR A 484 16.87 -38.61 -8.00
N SER A 485 15.63 -38.59 -8.49
CA SER A 485 14.52 -37.82 -7.91
C SER A 485 13.69 -38.67 -6.96
N PHE A 486 13.87 -38.44 -5.66
CA PHE A 486 13.04 -39.01 -4.60
C PHE A 486 11.56 -38.66 -4.76
N LEU A 487 11.25 -37.45 -5.24
CA LEU A 487 9.86 -37.05 -5.47
C LEU A 487 9.18 -37.90 -6.55
N ARG A 488 9.87 -38.13 -7.69
CA ARG A 488 9.30 -38.97 -8.75
C ARG A 488 9.07 -40.38 -8.24
N ALA A 489 10.02 -40.92 -7.48
CA ALA A 489 9.89 -42.22 -6.86
C ALA A 489 8.68 -42.30 -5.93
N TYR A 490 8.49 -41.28 -5.09
CA TYR A 490 7.34 -41.17 -4.21
C TYR A 490 6.02 -41.17 -4.98
N LEU A 491 5.85 -40.25 -5.94
CA LEU A 491 4.60 -40.12 -6.71
C LEU A 491 4.25 -41.39 -7.50
N PHE A 492 5.24 -42.04 -8.11
CA PHE A 492 5.02 -43.31 -8.80
C PHE A 492 4.66 -44.44 -7.82
N SER A 493 5.27 -44.47 -6.63
CA SER A 493 4.98 -45.49 -5.63
C SER A 493 3.59 -45.34 -5.01
N ILE A 494 3.15 -44.11 -4.75
CA ILE A 494 1.78 -43.79 -4.32
C ILE A 494 0.76 -44.29 -5.33
N ASP A 495 1.00 -43.94 -6.58
CA ASP A 495 0.06 -44.26 -7.64
C ASP A 495 -0.05 -45.77 -7.87
N LEU A 496 1.09 -46.47 -7.81
CA LEU A 496 1.12 -47.93 -7.83
C LEU A 496 0.38 -48.52 -6.62
N ALA A 497 0.62 -48.02 -5.40
CA ALA A 497 0.00 -48.54 -4.17
C ALA A 497 -1.54 -48.53 -4.21
N GLY A 498 -2.15 -47.67 -5.02
CA GLY A 498 -3.61 -47.58 -5.20
C GLY A 498 -4.19 -48.45 -6.33
N ARG A 499 -3.38 -49.24 -7.06
CA ARG A 499 -3.79 -50.07 -8.20
C ARG A 499 -3.85 -51.55 -7.84
N GLU A 500 -4.65 -52.33 -8.57
CA GLU A 500 -4.60 -53.79 -8.42
C GLU A 500 -3.30 -54.37 -8.98
N PRO A 501 -2.65 -55.34 -8.30
CA PRO A 501 -1.37 -55.92 -8.69
C PRO A 501 -1.23 -56.43 -10.13
N THR A 502 -2.34 -56.75 -10.80
CA THR A 502 -2.36 -57.26 -12.18
C THR A 502 -2.19 -56.17 -13.24
N GLN A 503 -2.36 -54.89 -12.87
CA GLN A 503 -2.24 -53.72 -13.75
C GLN A 503 -0.83 -53.10 -13.74
N ASP A 504 0.11 -53.69 -13.00
CA ASP A 504 1.37 -53.09 -12.59
C ASP A 504 2.43 -52.96 -13.70
N GLU A 505 2.50 -53.87 -14.67
CA GLU A 505 3.58 -53.88 -15.70
C GLU A 505 3.47 -52.73 -16.72
N ALA A 506 2.25 -52.30 -17.07
CA ALA A 506 2.03 -51.18 -18.00
C ALA A 506 2.09 -49.80 -17.30
N ALA A 507 1.73 -49.75 -16.01
CA ALA A 507 1.57 -48.53 -15.22
C ALA A 507 2.90 -47.80 -14.94
N VAL A 508 4.02 -48.53 -14.93
CA VAL A 508 5.30 -47.87 -14.69
C VAL A 508 5.67 -46.96 -15.87
N GLN A 509 5.13 -47.14 -17.09
CA GLN A 509 5.45 -46.32 -18.28
C GLN A 509 4.85 -44.88 -18.31
N THR A 510 4.05 -44.47 -17.32
CA THR A 510 3.29 -43.20 -17.34
C THR A 510 4.10 -41.97 -16.86
N SER A 511 3.80 -40.77 -17.36
CA SER A 511 4.46 -39.52 -16.93
C SER A 511 3.91 -38.98 -15.59
N VAL A 512 4.61 -38.03 -14.96
CA VAL A 512 4.17 -37.41 -13.69
C VAL A 512 2.84 -36.66 -13.85
N VAL A 513 2.58 -36.09 -15.04
CA VAL A 513 1.33 -35.40 -15.36
C VAL A 513 0.18 -36.40 -15.52
N ASP A 514 0.43 -37.55 -16.17
CA ASP A 514 -0.58 -38.60 -16.31
C ASP A 514 -0.98 -39.18 -14.95
N VAL A 515 0.00 -39.35 -14.04
CA VAL A 515 -0.24 -39.76 -12.67
C VAL A 515 -1.11 -38.73 -11.95
N PHE A 516 -0.78 -37.45 -12.05
CA PHE A 516 -1.57 -36.37 -11.47
C PHE A 516 -3.02 -36.38 -11.99
N GLU A 517 -3.22 -36.46 -13.30
CA GLU A 517 -4.54 -36.53 -13.92
C GLU A 517 -5.36 -37.73 -13.42
N GLN A 518 -4.74 -38.90 -13.30
CA GLN A 518 -5.42 -40.11 -12.82
C GLN A 518 -5.76 -40.04 -11.34
N GLN A 519 -4.91 -39.42 -10.51
CA GLN A 519 -5.19 -39.20 -9.09
C GLN A 519 -6.36 -38.23 -8.91
N LEU A 520 -6.42 -37.15 -9.69
CA LEU A 520 -7.56 -36.21 -9.66
C LEU A 520 -8.88 -36.89 -10.07
N ALA A 521 -8.86 -37.75 -11.08
CA ALA A 521 -10.05 -38.50 -11.52
C ALA A 521 -10.59 -39.46 -10.44
N ARG A 522 -9.78 -39.85 -9.45
CA ARG A 522 -10.20 -40.73 -8.35
C ARG A 522 -10.86 -39.97 -7.19
N VAL A 523 -10.66 -38.65 -7.10
CA VAL A 523 -11.24 -37.81 -6.04
C VAL A 523 -12.77 -37.83 -6.10
N GLU A 524 -13.32 -37.70 -7.31
CA GLU A 524 -14.77 -37.80 -7.56
C GLU A 524 -14.99 -38.72 -8.77
N ARG A 525 -15.25 -40.01 -8.49
CA ARG A 525 -15.27 -41.06 -9.53
C ARG A 525 -16.39 -40.87 -10.55
N ASP A 526 -17.50 -40.29 -10.12
CA ASP A 526 -18.67 -40.05 -10.97
C ASP A 526 -18.50 -38.80 -11.85
N ASP A 527 -17.56 -37.91 -11.52
CA ASP A 527 -17.21 -36.71 -12.28
C ASP A 527 -15.69 -36.46 -12.29
N PRO A 528 -14.94 -37.12 -13.21
CA PRO A 528 -13.49 -37.01 -13.30
C PRO A 528 -12.96 -35.59 -13.58
N ALA A 529 -13.82 -34.67 -14.04
CA ALA A 529 -13.45 -33.28 -14.28
C ALA A 529 -13.57 -32.42 -13.01
N TRP A 530 -14.32 -32.87 -12.00
CA TRP A 530 -14.62 -32.10 -10.78
C TRP A 530 -13.37 -31.53 -10.11
N ALA A 531 -12.39 -32.38 -9.79
CA ALA A 531 -11.18 -31.93 -9.10
C ALA A 531 -10.31 -31.02 -9.99
N LYS A 532 -10.30 -31.25 -11.31
CA LYS A 532 -9.56 -30.41 -12.26
C LYS A 532 -10.17 -29.02 -12.33
N ASP A 533 -11.49 -28.93 -12.56
CA ASP A 533 -12.24 -27.67 -12.67
C ASP A 533 -12.02 -26.79 -11.42
N LEU A 534 -12.05 -27.40 -10.23
CA LEU A 534 -11.85 -26.70 -8.97
C LEU A 534 -10.38 -26.31 -8.74
N LEU A 535 -9.40 -27.06 -9.25
CA LEU A 535 -7.96 -26.74 -9.09
C LEU A 535 -7.43 -25.75 -10.13
N THR A 536 -8.08 -25.60 -11.29
CA THR A 536 -7.64 -24.69 -12.35
C THR A 536 -7.46 -23.24 -11.86
N PRO A 537 -8.34 -22.64 -11.04
CA PRO A 537 -8.13 -21.29 -10.54
C PRO A 537 -6.81 -21.11 -9.75
N LEU A 538 -6.33 -22.13 -9.04
CA LEU A 538 -5.04 -22.06 -8.33
C LEU A 538 -3.86 -21.99 -9.29
N ALA A 539 -3.98 -22.60 -10.47
CA ALA A 539 -2.96 -22.51 -11.53
C ALA A 539 -2.88 -21.11 -12.15
N LEU A 540 -3.99 -20.38 -12.16
CA LEU A 540 -4.13 -19.07 -12.80
C LEU A 540 -4.03 -17.90 -11.82
N ALA A 541 -4.08 -18.16 -10.51
CA ALA A 541 -3.95 -17.15 -9.47
C ALA A 541 -2.55 -16.51 -9.48
N LEU A 542 -2.52 -15.18 -9.42
CA LEU A 542 -1.28 -14.41 -9.30
C LEU A 542 -0.89 -14.30 -7.82
N GLY A 543 0.15 -13.54 -7.49
CA GLY A 543 0.35 -13.23 -6.07
C GLY A 543 0.83 -14.41 -5.21
N ALA A 544 0.41 -14.36 -3.96
CA ALA A 544 0.45 -15.48 -3.02
C ALA A 544 -0.46 -16.67 -3.44
N GLY A 545 -1.19 -16.60 -4.55
CA GLY A 545 -2.16 -17.61 -4.96
C GLY A 545 -3.58 -17.22 -4.59
N MET A 546 -4.49 -18.19 -4.62
CA MET A 546 -5.91 -17.96 -4.37
C MET A 546 -6.13 -17.55 -2.89
N PRO A 547 -6.60 -16.33 -2.59
CA PRO A 547 -6.58 -15.78 -1.24
C PRO A 547 -7.72 -16.27 -0.33
N ASN A 548 -8.88 -16.59 -0.89
CA ASN A 548 -10.05 -17.00 -0.11
C ASN A 548 -11.06 -17.81 -0.93
N PHE A 549 -11.97 -18.50 -0.25
CA PHE A 549 -13.01 -19.33 -0.87
C PHE A 549 -13.98 -18.53 -1.72
N SER A 550 -14.39 -17.33 -1.30
CA SER A 550 -15.36 -16.55 -2.07
C SER A 550 -14.84 -16.25 -3.48
N LEU A 551 -13.61 -15.72 -3.61
CA LEU A 551 -12.99 -15.49 -4.91
C LEU A 551 -12.78 -16.81 -5.68
N TRP A 552 -12.40 -17.87 -4.98
CA TRP A 552 -12.19 -19.17 -5.62
C TRP A 552 -13.49 -19.71 -6.24
N ILE A 553 -14.58 -19.74 -5.49
CA ILE A 553 -15.90 -20.17 -5.97
C ILE A 553 -16.34 -19.31 -7.17
N ASP A 554 -16.18 -17.99 -7.05
CA ASP A 554 -16.53 -17.04 -8.09
C ASP A 554 -15.78 -17.27 -9.40
N VAL A 555 -14.48 -17.54 -9.32
CA VAL A 555 -13.67 -17.83 -10.49
C VAL A 555 -14.00 -19.21 -11.07
N VAL A 556 -14.24 -20.24 -10.26
CA VAL A 556 -14.69 -21.56 -10.76
C VAL A 556 -15.99 -21.40 -11.55
N GLN A 557 -16.97 -20.69 -11.00
CA GLN A 557 -18.25 -20.48 -11.65
C GLN A 557 -18.11 -19.75 -12.99
N ARG A 558 -17.25 -18.74 -13.08
CA ARG A 558 -17.06 -17.94 -14.31
C ARG A 558 -16.22 -18.67 -15.35
N LEU A 559 -15.22 -19.44 -14.92
CA LEU A 559 -14.28 -20.11 -15.82
C LEU A 559 -14.80 -21.46 -16.34
N THR A 560 -15.47 -22.22 -15.49
CA THR A 560 -15.87 -23.61 -15.76
C THR A 560 -17.39 -23.79 -15.88
N ALA A 561 -18.17 -22.73 -15.62
CA ALA A 561 -19.63 -22.75 -15.49
C ALA A 561 -20.17 -23.64 -14.34
N ARG A 562 -19.30 -24.26 -13.54
CA ARG A 562 -19.65 -25.15 -12.43
C ARG A 562 -20.01 -24.35 -11.18
N ARG A 563 -21.17 -24.69 -10.60
CA ARG A 563 -21.58 -24.20 -9.27
C ARG A 563 -20.87 -24.98 -8.19
N VAL A 564 -20.26 -24.25 -7.27
CA VAL A 564 -19.48 -24.79 -6.15
C VAL A 564 -19.87 -24.05 -4.88
N ASP A 565 -19.84 -24.74 -3.75
CA ASP A 565 -20.04 -24.16 -2.43
C ASP A 565 -18.80 -24.36 -1.54
N HIS A 566 -18.86 -23.86 -0.31
CA HIS A 566 -17.74 -23.95 0.63
C HIS A 566 -17.42 -25.41 0.99
N ASP A 567 -18.43 -26.26 1.12
CA ASP A 567 -18.27 -27.67 1.46
C ASP A 567 -17.53 -28.44 0.35
N ALA A 568 -17.80 -28.11 -0.91
CA ALA A 568 -17.07 -28.67 -2.05
C ALA A 568 -15.57 -28.29 -2.04
N LEU A 569 -15.23 -27.02 -1.72
CA LEU A 569 -13.83 -26.62 -1.58
C LEU A 569 -13.15 -27.24 -0.36
N ASP A 570 -13.86 -27.36 0.77
CA ASP A 570 -13.35 -28.08 1.94
C ASP A 570 -13.07 -29.56 1.62
N ARG A 571 -13.97 -30.25 0.91
CA ARG A 571 -13.73 -31.62 0.44
C ARG A 571 -12.53 -31.70 -0.50
N LEU A 572 -12.37 -30.75 -1.41
CA LEU A 572 -11.23 -30.69 -2.31
C LEU A 572 -9.92 -30.52 -1.55
N LEU A 573 -9.85 -29.59 -0.60
CA LEU A 573 -8.65 -29.36 0.20
C LEU A 573 -8.23 -30.63 0.97
N HIS A 574 -9.19 -31.38 1.50
CA HIS A 574 -8.91 -32.66 2.16
C HIS A 574 -8.45 -33.74 1.19
N ALA A 575 -9.08 -33.86 0.01
CA ALA A 575 -8.77 -34.90 -0.96
C ALA A 575 -7.51 -34.63 -1.80
N ALA A 576 -7.16 -33.36 -1.99
CA ALA A 576 -6.04 -32.90 -2.81
C ALA A 576 -4.96 -32.19 -1.99
N GLU A 577 -4.86 -32.47 -0.67
CA GLU A 577 -3.80 -31.95 0.21
C GLU A 577 -2.41 -32.27 -0.37
N GLU A 578 -2.27 -33.42 -1.04
CA GLU A 578 -1.10 -33.88 -1.80
C GLU A 578 -0.86 -33.15 -3.12
N PHE A 579 -1.64 -32.14 -3.52
CA PHE A 579 -1.32 -31.25 -4.67
C PHE A 579 -1.32 -29.75 -4.36
N ILE A 580 -1.89 -29.33 -3.24
CA ILE A 580 -2.02 -27.91 -2.85
C ILE A 580 -0.93 -27.53 -1.82
N THR A 581 -0.56 -26.26 -1.82
CA THR A 581 0.29 -25.65 -0.78
C THR A 581 -0.17 -24.22 -0.51
N ASP A 582 0.10 -23.74 0.70
CA ASP A 582 -0.09 -22.35 1.05
C ASP A 582 1.19 -21.56 0.75
N ALA A 583 1.07 -20.42 0.08
CA ALA A 583 2.14 -19.46 -0.11
C ALA A 583 1.81 -18.16 0.61
N GLN A 584 2.78 -17.61 1.36
CA GLN A 584 2.67 -16.32 2.04
C GLN A 584 3.46 -15.26 1.25
N SER A 585 2.95 -14.03 1.18
CA SER A 585 3.62 -12.87 0.57
C SER A 585 3.91 -11.76 1.59
N SER A 586 3.24 -11.77 2.75
CA SER A 586 3.47 -10.89 3.90
C SER A 586 2.93 -11.56 5.17
N ALA A 587 3.18 -10.99 6.37
CA ALA A 587 2.72 -11.54 7.66
C ALA A 587 1.22 -11.90 7.69
N ASN A 588 0.37 -11.22 6.90
CA ASN A 588 -1.07 -11.45 6.88
C ASN A 588 -1.65 -11.67 5.48
N THR A 589 -0.81 -11.97 4.48
CA THR A 589 -1.30 -12.31 3.14
C THR A 589 -0.78 -13.68 2.73
N ALA A 590 -1.70 -14.63 2.53
CA ALA A 590 -1.40 -15.94 1.98
C ALA A 590 -2.45 -16.33 0.94
N GLY A 591 -2.11 -17.32 0.11
CA GLY A 591 -3.03 -17.93 -0.83
C GLY A 591 -2.70 -19.40 -1.09
N TRP A 592 -3.67 -20.13 -1.63
CA TRP A 592 -3.47 -21.50 -2.11
C TRP A 592 -2.86 -21.49 -3.52
N ARG A 593 -1.84 -22.32 -3.70
CA ARG A 593 -1.23 -22.62 -4.99
C ARG A 593 -1.11 -24.12 -5.18
N LEU A 594 -0.93 -24.54 -6.43
CA LEU A 594 -0.47 -25.89 -6.71
C LEU A 594 0.99 -26.01 -6.28
N ARG A 595 1.34 -27.12 -5.63
CA ARG A 595 2.68 -27.31 -5.07
C ARG A 595 3.78 -27.41 -6.13
N ARG A 596 3.41 -27.64 -7.39
CA ARG A 596 4.31 -27.85 -8.52
C ARG A 596 3.86 -27.05 -9.72
N GLU A 597 4.84 -26.41 -10.35
CA GLU A 597 4.63 -25.62 -11.55
C GLU A 597 4.19 -26.48 -12.73
N GLU A 598 4.60 -27.74 -12.77
CA GLU A 598 4.21 -28.69 -13.81
C GLU A 598 2.71 -29.00 -13.76
N PHE A 599 2.13 -29.09 -12.56
CA PHE A 599 0.68 -29.28 -12.38
C PHE A 599 -0.09 -28.00 -12.72
N ALA A 600 0.42 -26.84 -12.31
CA ALA A 600 -0.16 -25.56 -12.67
C ALA A 600 -0.17 -25.36 -14.19
N SER A 601 0.96 -25.62 -14.84
CA SER A 601 1.10 -25.53 -16.30
C SER A 601 0.12 -26.45 -17.01
N PHE A 602 -0.01 -27.71 -16.57
CA PHE A 602 -0.94 -28.67 -17.15
C PHE A 602 -2.41 -28.23 -17.07
N LEU A 603 -2.85 -27.70 -15.92
CA LEU A 603 -4.22 -27.22 -15.76
C LEU A 603 -4.46 -25.90 -16.51
N ALA A 604 -3.51 -24.97 -16.47
CA ALA A 604 -3.64 -23.66 -17.12
C ALA A 604 -3.68 -23.76 -18.65
N GLN A 605 -2.97 -24.71 -19.26
CA GLN A 605 -2.93 -24.90 -20.72
C GLN A 605 -4.29 -25.24 -21.35
N GLN A 606 -5.28 -25.65 -20.55
CA GLN A 606 -6.62 -26.01 -21.03
C GLN A 606 -7.50 -24.77 -21.32
N TYR A 607 -7.06 -23.57 -20.89
CA TYR A 607 -7.84 -22.34 -20.99
C TYR A 607 -7.07 -21.25 -21.73
N ASP A 608 -7.80 -20.40 -22.44
CA ASP A 608 -7.26 -19.16 -22.98
C ASP A 608 -6.88 -18.21 -21.82
N THR A 609 -5.66 -17.68 -21.87
CA THR A 609 -5.11 -16.83 -20.80
C THR A 609 -5.93 -15.56 -20.59
N ALA A 610 -6.42 -14.93 -21.67
CA ALA A 610 -7.19 -13.70 -21.57
C ALA A 610 -8.59 -13.99 -20.99
N GLN A 611 -9.25 -15.06 -21.44
CA GLN A 611 -10.53 -15.50 -20.87
C GLN A 611 -10.42 -15.83 -19.38
N ALA A 612 -9.38 -16.58 -19.01
CA ALA A 612 -9.08 -16.94 -17.62
C ALA A 612 -8.93 -15.70 -16.74
N HIS A 613 -8.10 -14.74 -17.13
CA HIS A 613 -7.88 -13.54 -16.33
C HIS A 613 -9.05 -12.54 -16.40
N ALA A 614 -9.89 -12.59 -17.43
CA ALA A 614 -11.15 -11.85 -17.45
C ALA A 614 -12.14 -12.35 -16.39
N ALA A 615 -12.17 -13.68 -16.13
CA ALA A 615 -12.95 -14.25 -15.04
C ALA A 615 -12.49 -13.75 -13.66
N PHE A 616 -11.17 -13.68 -13.43
CA PHE A 616 -10.60 -13.05 -12.23
C PHE A 616 -10.96 -11.57 -12.13
N THR A 617 -10.74 -10.80 -13.20
CA THR A 617 -11.01 -9.36 -13.21
C THR A 617 -12.48 -9.08 -12.85
N SER A 618 -13.41 -9.86 -13.44
CA SER A 618 -14.84 -9.72 -13.18
C SER A 618 -15.22 -10.10 -11.74
N ALA A 619 -14.68 -11.21 -11.23
CA ALA A 619 -14.91 -11.65 -9.84
C ALA A 619 -14.37 -10.62 -8.83
N LEU A 620 -13.19 -10.05 -9.08
CA LEU A 620 -12.59 -9.04 -8.22
C LEU A 620 -13.39 -7.73 -8.24
N VAL A 621 -13.82 -7.25 -9.42
CA VAL A 621 -14.69 -6.05 -9.50
C VAL A 621 -16.00 -6.26 -8.76
N GLU A 622 -16.64 -7.42 -8.93
CA GLU A 622 -17.89 -7.73 -8.24
C GLU A 622 -17.72 -7.80 -6.73
N ALA A 623 -16.59 -8.37 -6.26
CA ALA A 623 -16.26 -8.43 -4.84
C ALA A 623 -16.01 -7.07 -4.19
N LEU A 624 -15.67 -6.02 -4.96
CA LEU A 624 -15.57 -4.64 -4.46
C LEU A 624 -16.94 -4.01 -4.19
N GLY A 625 -18.00 -4.53 -4.81
CA GLY A 625 -19.29 -3.87 -4.86
C GLY A 625 -19.28 -2.60 -5.73
N THR A 626 -20.41 -1.88 -5.73
CA THR A 626 -20.53 -0.61 -6.45
C THR A 626 -20.72 0.55 -5.48
N GLY A 627 -19.92 1.59 -5.66
CA GLY A 627 -20.03 2.84 -4.93
C GLY A 627 -21.26 3.67 -5.37
N PRO A 628 -21.48 4.84 -4.74
CA PRO A 628 -22.61 5.73 -5.04
C PRO A 628 -22.67 6.19 -6.51
N ASP A 629 -21.51 6.24 -7.17
CA ASP A 629 -21.34 6.63 -8.57
C ASP A 629 -21.40 5.45 -9.56
N ARG A 630 -21.79 4.26 -9.07
CA ARG A 630 -21.80 2.98 -9.81
C ARG A 630 -20.42 2.52 -10.30
N LYS A 631 -19.33 3.03 -9.72
CA LYS A 631 -17.98 2.53 -9.97
C LYS A 631 -17.55 1.50 -8.92
N PRO A 632 -16.50 0.70 -9.19
CA PRO A 632 -15.95 -0.21 -8.20
C PRO A 632 -15.43 0.55 -6.97
N GLN A 633 -15.73 0.07 -5.76
CA GLN A 633 -15.29 0.72 -4.53
C GLN A 633 -13.86 0.29 -4.15
N TRP A 634 -12.86 0.90 -4.78
CA TRP A 634 -11.44 0.54 -4.60
C TRP A 634 -10.91 0.68 -3.17
N SER A 635 -11.49 1.55 -2.35
CA SER A 635 -11.14 1.65 -0.93
C SER A 635 -11.42 0.36 -0.16
N ALA A 636 -12.41 -0.44 -0.60
CA ALA A 636 -12.75 -1.74 -0.04
C ALA A 636 -11.90 -2.90 -0.60
N ALA A 637 -10.96 -2.63 -1.52
CA ALA A 637 -10.09 -3.66 -2.10
C ALA A 637 -9.22 -4.33 -1.02
N ASP A 638 -9.28 -5.65 -0.99
CA ASP A 638 -8.35 -6.47 -0.20
C ASP A 638 -6.93 -6.44 -0.80
N ASP A 639 -5.97 -6.95 -0.04
CA ASP A 639 -4.55 -6.95 -0.44
C ASP A 639 -4.30 -7.71 -1.74
N TYR A 640 -5.03 -8.81 -2.00
CA TYR A 640 -4.89 -9.56 -3.24
C TYR A 640 -5.33 -8.71 -4.44
N THR A 641 -6.47 -8.02 -4.31
CA THR A 641 -7.02 -7.13 -5.33
C THR A 641 -6.09 -5.95 -5.57
N ARG A 642 -5.69 -5.23 -4.53
CA ARG A 642 -4.78 -4.07 -4.64
C ARG A 642 -3.48 -4.44 -5.34
N ARG A 643 -2.92 -5.62 -5.05
CA ARG A 643 -1.68 -6.09 -5.68
C ARG A 643 -1.91 -6.59 -7.10
N ASN A 644 -2.85 -7.52 -7.30
CA ASN A 644 -2.87 -8.35 -8.51
C ASN A 644 -3.90 -7.91 -9.56
N PHE A 645 -4.82 -7.00 -9.24
CA PHE A 645 -5.87 -6.59 -10.18
C PHE A 645 -5.29 -6.06 -11.49
N ALA A 646 -4.33 -5.13 -11.43
CA ALA A 646 -3.76 -4.51 -12.62
C ALA A 646 -3.15 -5.54 -13.59
N GLU A 647 -2.52 -6.59 -13.06
CA GLU A 647 -1.94 -7.65 -13.87
C GLU A 647 -3.01 -8.60 -14.44
N HIS A 648 -4.03 -8.96 -13.65
CA HIS A 648 -5.19 -9.69 -14.16
C HIS A 648 -5.87 -8.95 -15.32
N ALA A 649 -6.17 -7.67 -15.12
CA ALA A 649 -6.78 -6.83 -16.15
C ALA A 649 -5.87 -6.68 -17.38
N GLN A 650 -4.55 -6.58 -17.19
CA GLN A 650 -3.58 -6.53 -18.29
C GLN A 650 -3.60 -7.81 -19.12
N ARG A 651 -3.51 -8.99 -18.47
CA ARG A 651 -3.50 -10.29 -19.16
C ARG A 651 -4.86 -10.59 -19.82
N ALA A 652 -5.94 -10.06 -19.27
CA ALA A 652 -7.28 -10.11 -19.87
C ALA A 652 -7.47 -9.15 -21.05
N GLY A 653 -6.56 -8.19 -21.26
CA GLY A 653 -6.73 -7.11 -22.24
C GLY A 653 -7.77 -6.05 -21.83
N LEU A 654 -8.10 -5.97 -20.54
CA LEU A 654 -9.13 -5.09 -19.96
C LEU A 654 -8.54 -3.91 -19.15
N LEU A 655 -7.21 -3.79 -19.04
CA LEU A 655 -6.58 -2.78 -18.18
C LEU A 655 -7.02 -1.34 -18.55
N ASP A 656 -7.10 -1.02 -19.85
CA ASP A 656 -7.42 0.32 -20.34
C ASP A 656 -8.77 0.86 -19.83
N ASP A 657 -9.73 -0.04 -19.54
CA ASP A 657 -11.07 0.28 -19.03
C ASP A 657 -11.02 0.93 -17.64
N PHE A 658 -9.99 0.64 -16.86
CA PHE A 658 -9.81 1.15 -15.50
C PHE A 658 -8.87 2.37 -15.42
N LEU A 659 -8.14 2.68 -16.49
CA LEU A 659 -7.10 3.72 -16.49
C LEU A 659 -7.62 5.17 -16.41
N THR A 660 -8.94 5.38 -16.47
CA THR A 660 -9.56 6.69 -16.19
C THR A 660 -10.22 6.77 -14.83
N ASP A 661 -10.12 5.72 -14.02
CA ASP A 661 -10.60 5.73 -12.65
C ASP A 661 -9.47 6.18 -11.70
N PRO A 662 -9.54 7.39 -11.12
CA PRO A 662 -8.51 7.85 -10.19
C PRO A 662 -8.47 7.03 -8.90
N ASP A 663 -9.58 6.46 -8.42
CA ASP A 663 -9.56 5.63 -7.22
C ASP A 663 -8.79 4.33 -7.47
N PHE A 664 -8.96 3.75 -8.66
CA PHE A 664 -8.16 2.61 -9.10
C PHE A 664 -6.66 2.95 -9.05
N LEU A 665 -6.25 4.03 -9.74
CA LEU A 665 -4.84 4.39 -9.88
C LEU A 665 -4.15 4.70 -8.54
N LEU A 666 -4.90 5.20 -7.55
CA LEU A 666 -4.38 5.54 -6.22
C LEU A 666 -4.48 4.39 -5.21
N SER A 667 -5.31 3.36 -5.47
CA SER A 667 -5.53 2.26 -4.52
C SER A 667 -4.71 1.01 -4.81
N VAL A 668 -4.29 0.79 -6.07
CA VAL A 668 -3.52 -0.39 -6.45
C VAL A 668 -2.03 -0.24 -6.15
N ASP A 669 -1.35 -1.37 -6.03
CA ASP A 669 0.10 -1.40 -5.84
C ASP A 669 0.82 -0.68 -7.00
N PRO A 670 1.60 0.38 -6.72
CA PRO A 670 2.16 1.24 -7.76
C PRO A 670 3.22 0.53 -8.60
N MET A 671 3.94 -0.45 -8.05
CA MET A 671 4.96 -1.20 -8.78
C MET A 671 4.35 -2.23 -9.71
N ARG A 672 3.31 -2.92 -9.26
CA ARG A 672 2.53 -3.86 -10.09
C ARG A 672 1.75 -3.12 -11.17
N LEU A 673 1.15 -1.97 -10.86
CA LEU A 673 0.52 -1.11 -11.85
C LEU A 673 1.52 -0.64 -12.91
N ARG A 674 2.68 -0.11 -12.50
CA ARG A 674 3.73 0.35 -13.44
C ARG A 674 4.18 -0.77 -14.39
N ARG A 675 4.32 -1.99 -13.87
CA ARG A 675 4.66 -3.17 -14.67
C ARG A 675 3.53 -3.52 -15.66
N ALA A 676 2.29 -3.61 -15.18
CA ALA A 676 1.12 -3.90 -16.01
C ALA A 676 0.97 -2.89 -17.15
N LEU A 677 1.14 -1.59 -16.87
CA LEU A 677 1.12 -0.54 -17.88
C LEU A 677 2.24 -0.70 -18.93
N THR A 678 3.43 -1.14 -18.49
CA THR A 678 4.56 -1.39 -19.37
C THR A 678 4.32 -2.58 -20.30
N LEU A 679 3.73 -3.66 -19.77
CA LEU A 679 3.41 -4.86 -20.55
C LEU A 679 2.22 -4.65 -21.49
N ALA A 680 1.21 -3.87 -21.08
CA ALA A 680 0.07 -3.53 -21.93
C ALA A 680 0.51 -2.71 -23.16
N GLY A 681 1.41 -1.73 -22.99
CA GLY A 681 2.03 -0.99 -24.09
C GLY A 681 1.08 -0.09 -24.91
N THR A 682 -0.21 -0.05 -24.59
CA THR A 682 -1.21 0.80 -25.26
C THR A 682 -0.85 2.29 -25.12
N PRO A 683 -1.29 3.16 -26.05
CA PRO A 683 -1.05 4.60 -25.93
C PRO A 683 -1.55 5.18 -24.60
N ARG A 684 -2.71 4.71 -24.12
CA ARG A 684 -3.32 5.11 -22.85
C ARG A 684 -2.49 4.60 -21.65
N ALA A 685 -2.06 3.35 -21.67
CA ALA A 685 -1.19 2.79 -20.63
C ALA A 685 0.16 3.52 -20.54
N ARG A 686 0.76 3.88 -21.69
CA ARG A 686 2.01 4.66 -21.71
C ARG A 686 1.84 6.06 -21.12
N ALA A 687 0.74 6.74 -21.46
CA ALA A 687 0.43 8.06 -20.92
C ALA A 687 0.19 8.01 -19.40
N VAL A 688 -0.62 7.05 -18.93
CA VAL A 688 -0.88 6.88 -17.49
C VAL A 688 0.37 6.46 -16.72
N ARG A 689 1.24 5.62 -17.30
CA ARG A 689 2.52 5.29 -16.68
C ARG A 689 3.39 6.52 -16.46
N GLU A 690 3.49 7.40 -17.46
CA GLU A 690 4.22 8.66 -17.31
C GLU A 690 3.63 9.49 -16.16
N LEU A 691 2.31 9.64 -16.10
CA LEU A 691 1.63 10.35 -15.01
C LEU A 691 1.92 9.76 -13.62
N MET A 692 1.84 8.44 -13.47
CA MET A 692 2.05 7.77 -12.18
C MET A 692 3.52 7.80 -11.74
N ASP A 693 4.47 7.65 -12.68
CA ASP A 693 5.90 7.81 -12.40
C ASP A 693 6.21 9.25 -11.93
N LEU A 694 5.56 10.25 -12.52
CA LEU A 694 5.67 11.65 -12.10
C LEU A 694 5.08 11.89 -10.71
N LEU A 695 3.89 11.37 -10.42
CA LEU A 695 3.25 11.48 -9.11
C LEU A 695 4.17 10.90 -8.01
N ARG A 696 4.71 9.69 -8.24
CA ARG A 696 5.62 9.01 -7.29
C ARG A 696 6.95 9.72 -7.06
N SER A 697 7.49 10.38 -8.08
CA SER A 697 8.80 11.07 -7.96
C SER A 697 8.81 12.18 -6.91
N SER A 698 7.64 12.64 -6.47
CA SER A 698 7.50 13.64 -5.40
C SER A 698 7.78 13.07 -4.00
N ASN A 699 7.66 11.75 -3.81
CA ASN A 699 7.89 11.01 -2.55
C ASN A 699 7.29 11.69 -1.30
N ARG A 700 6.03 12.12 -1.39
CA ARG A 700 5.29 12.77 -0.30
C ARG A 700 4.17 11.88 0.21
N GLU A 701 4.06 11.81 1.53
CA GLU A 701 2.92 11.21 2.20
C GLU A 701 1.98 12.34 2.64
N ASP A 702 1.12 12.79 1.74
CA ASP A 702 0.10 13.80 2.03
C ASP A 702 -1.23 13.51 1.29
N GLU A 703 -2.30 14.23 1.64
CA GLU A 703 -3.65 14.00 1.09
C GLU A 703 -3.88 14.70 -0.27
N ALA A 704 -2.85 15.25 -0.93
CA ALA A 704 -2.98 16.00 -2.17
C ALA A 704 -2.81 15.15 -3.45
N ASP A 705 -2.73 13.82 -3.35
CA ASP A 705 -2.54 12.93 -4.50
C ASP A 705 -3.65 13.05 -5.56
N VAL A 706 -4.91 13.20 -5.15
CA VAL A 706 -6.02 13.42 -6.08
C VAL A 706 -5.85 14.75 -6.83
N SER A 707 -5.44 15.81 -6.13
CA SER A 707 -5.18 17.13 -6.71
C SER A 707 -4.03 17.09 -7.72
N ARG A 708 -2.94 16.38 -7.40
CA ARG A 708 -1.80 16.21 -8.30
C ARG A 708 -2.14 15.34 -9.50
N LEU A 709 -2.90 14.27 -9.30
CA LEU A 709 -3.37 13.41 -10.38
C LEU A 709 -4.24 14.21 -11.36
N GLU A 710 -5.16 15.04 -10.86
CA GLU A 710 -5.95 15.97 -11.68
C GLU A 710 -5.04 16.90 -12.49
N PHE A 711 -4.11 17.59 -11.82
CA PHE A 711 -3.20 18.52 -12.47
C PHE A 711 -2.37 17.84 -13.58
N LEU A 712 -1.76 16.69 -13.28
CA LEU A 712 -0.90 15.96 -14.22
C LEU A 712 -1.74 15.41 -15.38
N ALA A 713 -2.93 14.88 -15.10
CA ALA A 713 -3.85 14.41 -16.13
C ALA A 713 -4.24 15.54 -17.09
N GLN A 714 -4.53 16.74 -16.58
CA GLN A 714 -4.79 17.91 -17.43
C GLN A 714 -3.53 18.33 -18.23
N ALA A 715 -2.35 18.35 -17.59
CA ALA A 715 -1.09 18.70 -18.25
C ALA A 715 -0.73 17.77 -19.43
N HIS A 716 -1.01 16.47 -19.30
CA HIS A 716 -0.80 15.47 -20.36
C HIS A 716 -2.06 15.16 -21.18
N GLN A 717 -3.06 16.05 -21.14
CA GLN A 717 -4.29 16.00 -21.93
C GLN A 717 -5.14 14.72 -21.75
N GLN A 718 -5.01 14.04 -20.61
CA GLN A 718 -5.86 12.92 -20.19
C GLN A 718 -7.19 13.43 -19.63
N THR A 719 -8.00 14.01 -20.52
CA THR A 719 -9.21 14.78 -20.17
C THR A 719 -10.25 13.96 -19.42
N GLU A 720 -10.40 12.67 -19.76
CA GLU A 720 -11.35 11.78 -19.09
C GLU A 720 -10.91 11.47 -17.65
N LEU A 721 -9.63 11.16 -17.44
CA LEU A 721 -9.06 10.92 -16.12
C LEU A 721 -9.16 12.17 -15.24
N ALA A 722 -8.80 13.35 -15.77
CA ALA A 722 -8.94 14.62 -15.08
C ALA A 722 -10.39 14.87 -14.65
N ARG A 723 -11.36 14.65 -15.55
CA ARG A 723 -12.79 14.81 -15.25
C ARG A 723 -13.27 13.86 -14.16
N ASN A 724 -12.77 12.62 -14.15
CA ASN A 724 -13.17 11.59 -13.19
C ASN A 724 -12.65 11.85 -11.77
N THR A 725 -11.76 12.83 -11.57
CA THR A 725 -11.43 13.35 -10.22
C THR A 725 -12.51 14.29 -9.66
N GLY A 726 -13.48 14.71 -10.49
CA GLY A 726 -14.59 15.56 -10.08
C GLY A 726 -15.48 14.88 -9.03
N GLY A 727 -15.81 15.61 -7.96
CA GLY A 727 -16.62 15.10 -6.83
C GLY A 727 -15.81 14.43 -5.72
N LYS A 728 -14.48 14.32 -5.87
CA LYS A 728 -13.58 13.83 -4.81
C LYS A 728 -13.12 14.97 -3.91
N GLN A 729 -12.85 14.64 -2.65
CA GLN A 729 -12.19 15.57 -1.74
C GLN A 729 -10.79 15.87 -2.28
N LYS A 730 -10.48 17.16 -2.38
CA LYS A 730 -9.23 17.68 -2.91
C LYS A 730 -8.77 18.81 -2.02
N LEU A 731 -7.49 18.81 -1.65
CA LEU A 731 -6.88 19.91 -0.90
C LEU A 731 -6.76 21.18 -1.74
N TRP A 732 -6.69 21.03 -3.06
CA TRP A 732 -6.75 22.12 -4.03
C TRP A 732 -7.19 21.60 -5.39
N ASN A 733 -7.69 22.50 -6.25
CA ASN A 733 -8.22 22.17 -7.56
C ASN A 733 -7.41 22.88 -8.65
N SER A 734 -7.10 22.19 -9.75
CA SER A 734 -6.60 22.84 -10.96
C SER A 734 -7.76 23.18 -11.89
N THR A 735 -8.13 24.46 -11.94
CA THR A 735 -9.26 24.94 -12.77
C THR A 735 -8.95 24.92 -14.27
N TRP A 736 -7.68 25.13 -14.62
CA TRP A 736 -7.14 24.85 -15.94
C TRP A 736 -5.64 24.58 -15.83
N VAL A 737 -5.11 23.80 -16.77
CA VAL A 737 -3.68 23.55 -16.94
C VAL A 737 -3.31 23.71 -18.40
N HIS A 738 -2.20 24.39 -18.65
CA HIS A 738 -1.59 24.53 -19.97
C HIS A 738 -0.14 24.05 -19.93
N ARG A 739 0.22 23.12 -20.81
CA ARG A 739 1.57 22.57 -20.88
C ARG A 739 2.47 23.48 -21.73
N VAL A 740 3.32 24.25 -21.07
CA VAL A 740 4.46 24.94 -21.66
C VAL A 740 5.72 24.14 -21.32
N PRO A 741 6.69 23.93 -22.22
CA PRO A 741 7.99 23.39 -21.85
C PRO A 741 8.59 24.21 -20.71
N THR A 742 8.88 23.58 -19.58
CA THR A 742 9.02 24.31 -18.31
C THR A 742 10.42 24.85 -18.09
N ASP A 743 11.42 24.29 -18.78
CA ASP A 743 12.72 24.92 -18.95
C ASP A 743 12.62 26.23 -19.75
N ALA A 744 11.52 26.43 -20.47
CA ALA A 744 11.28 27.63 -21.25
C ALA A 744 10.42 28.66 -20.51
N VAL A 745 10.20 28.62 -19.19
CA VAL A 745 9.42 29.67 -18.48
C VAL A 745 10.35 30.63 -17.73
N THR A 746 10.08 31.92 -17.86
CA THR A 746 10.83 33.01 -17.21
C THR A 746 10.05 33.65 -16.07
N GLY A 747 8.72 33.72 -16.16
CA GLY A 747 7.88 34.26 -15.11
C GLY A 747 6.41 34.35 -15.51
N VAL A 748 5.56 34.67 -14.54
CA VAL A 748 4.11 34.77 -14.74
C VAL A 748 3.55 35.96 -13.98
N PRO A 749 3.19 37.07 -14.67
CA PRO A 749 2.47 38.17 -14.02
C PRO A 749 0.96 38.20 -14.37
N VAL A 750 0.17 38.60 -13.38
CA VAL A 750 -1.27 38.89 -13.49
C VAL A 750 -1.53 40.39 -13.38
N VAL A 751 -2.30 40.94 -14.33
CA VAL A 751 -2.67 42.35 -14.38
C VAL A 751 -3.82 42.67 -13.43
N ARG A 752 -3.71 43.80 -12.70
CA ARG A 752 -4.75 44.30 -11.77
C ARG A 752 -5.99 44.79 -12.52
N GLY A 753 -7.19 44.47 -12.00
CA GLY A 753 -8.48 44.99 -12.50
C GLY A 753 -8.85 44.59 -13.93
N GLY A 754 -8.02 43.80 -14.60
CA GLY A 754 -8.20 43.35 -15.98
C GLY A 754 -7.98 41.84 -16.09
N SER A 755 -8.66 41.22 -17.04
CA SER A 755 -8.70 39.75 -17.22
C SER A 755 -7.37 39.08 -17.58
N PHE A 756 -6.24 39.80 -17.66
CA PHE A 756 -5.04 39.32 -18.36
C PHE A 756 -4.00 38.64 -17.48
N LEU A 757 -3.57 37.46 -17.94
CA LEU A 757 -2.42 36.70 -17.46
C LEU A 757 -1.35 36.67 -18.56
N VAL A 758 -0.08 36.81 -18.19
CA VAL A 758 1.06 36.69 -19.12
C VAL A 758 2.01 35.61 -18.62
N VAL A 759 2.49 34.73 -19.49
CA VAL A 759 3.54 33.74 -19.20
C VAL A 759 4.71 34.02 -20.13
N GLY A 760 5.82 34.52 -19.59
CA GLY A 760 7.02 34.80 -20.40
C GLY A 760 7.83 33.53 -20.65
N THR A 761 8.31 33.35 -21.89
CA THR A 761 9.02 32.14 -22.30
C THR A 761 10.46 32.40 -22.78
N GLN A 762 11.38 31.48 -22.47
CA GLN A 762 12.82 31.62 -22.78
C GLN A 762 13.13 31.45 -24.28
N ASP A 763 12.19 30.95 -25.08
CA ASP A 763 12.29 30.95 -26.55
C ASP A 763 12.05 32.33 -27.18
N GLY A 764 11.78 33.35 -26.35
CA GLY A 764 11.70 34.76 -26.76
C GLY A 764 10.27 35.31 -26.78
N GLY A 765 9.25 34.46 -26.58
CA GLY A 765 7.84 34.83 -26.63
C GLY A 765 7.18 35.12 -25.27
N ALA A 766 5.88 35.40 -25.31
CA ALA A 766 5.02 35.35 -24.15
C ALA A 766 3.61 34.91 -24.53
N LEU A 767 2.96 34.14 -23.66
CA LEU A 767 1.60 33.69 -23.82
C LEU A 767 0.67 34.60 -23.01
N VAL A 768 -0.35 35.16 -23.65
CA VAL A 768 -1.39 35.94 -22.96
C VAL A 768 -2.67 35.12 -22.87
N GLY A 769 -3.39 35.24 -21.77
CA GLY A 769 -4.73 34.66 -21.61
C GLY A 769 -5.69 35.56 -20.85
N GLU A 770 -6.99 35.26 -20.96
CA GLU A 770 -8.06 36.01 -20.30
C GLU A 770 -8.87 35.15 -19.32
N ARG A 771 -9.09 35.70 -18.12
CA ARG A 771 -10.04 35.38 -17.03
C ARG A 771 -10.37 33.92 -16.71
N ASP A 772 -10.75 33.07 -17.66
CA ASP A 772 -11.15 31.67 -17.41
C ASP A 772 -10.53 30.66 -18.38
N ARG A 773 -9.77 31.10 -19.39
CA ARG A 773 -8.96 30.22 -20.25
C ARG A 773 -7.70 30.96 -20.70
N LEU A 774 -6.58 30.25 -20.74
CA LEU A 774 -5.41 30.72 -21.46
C LEU A 774 -5.71 30.70 -22.97
N GLY A 775 -6.27 31.79 -23.48
CA GLY A 775 -6.49 32.03 -24.91
C GLY A 775 -5.18 32.48 -25.54
N LEU A 776 -4.36 31.51 -25.94
CA LEU A 776 -2.97 31.68 -26.39
C LEU A 776 -2.87 32.64 -27.59
N ARG A 777 -2.71 33.93 -27.32
CA ARG A 777 -2.08 34.84 -28.27
C ARG A 777 -0.62 34.94 -27.89
N GLU A 778 0.24 34.44 -28.78
CA GLU A 778 1.67 34.68 -28.72
C GLU A 778 1.90 36.18 -28.91
N LEU A 779 2.57 36.81 -27.94
CA LEU A 779 3.10 38.15 -28.14
C LEU A 779 4.35 38.04 -28.99
N GLU A 780 4.46 38.90 -30.00
CA GLU A 780 5.66 38.96 -30.83
C GLU A 780 6.91 39.11 -29.95
N ALA A 781 7.86 38.21 -30.16
CA ALA A 781 9.12 38.18 -29.46
C ALA A 781 10.02 39.40 -29.76
N VAL A 782 10.97 39.65 -28.87
CA VAL A 782 11.97 40.72 -29.03
C VAL A 782 13.08 40.23 -29.98
N GLY A 783 13.27 40.91 -31.12
CA GLY A 783 14.28 40.55 -32.13
C GLY A 783 14.10 41.28 -33.47
N ASP A 784 15.05 41.11 -34.41
CA ASP A 784 14.94 41.61 -35.78
C ASP A 784 14.00 40.71 -36.60
N PRO A 785 12.82 41.21 -37.02
CA PRO A 785 11.83 40.42 -37.75
C PRO A 785 12.36 39.89 -39.09
N VAL A 786 13.47 40.43 -39.61
CA VAL A 786 14.10 39.97 -40.87
C VAL A 786 14.93 38.70 -40.67
N SER A 787 15.47 38.47 -39.47
CA SER A 787 16.36 37.34 -39.17
C SER A 787 15.63 36.06 -38.74
N GLY A 788 14.39 36.18 -38.26
CA GLY A 788 13.61 35.07 -37.70
C GLY A 788 14.16 34.46 -36.41
N VAL A 789 15.23 35.03 -35.82
CA VAL A 789 15.83 34.58 -34.56
C VAL A 789 15.38 35.50 -33.43
N HIS A 790 14.75 34.93 -32.41
CA HIS A 790 14.23 35.64 -31.24
C HIS A 790 15.22 35.61 -30.08
N ASP A 791 15.34 36.72 -29.36
CA ASP A 791 16.18 36.80 -28.16
C ASP A 791 15.44 36.23 -26.95
N PRO A 792 16.04 35.33 -26.15
CA PRO A 792 15.40 34.76 -24.97
C PRO A 792 14.85 35.81 -23.99
N VAL A 793 13.64 35.62 -23.47
CA VAL A 793 13.08 36.47 -22.41
C VAL A 793 13.74 36.12 -21.08
N SER A 794 14.31 37.11 -20.40
CA SER A 794 14.91 36.99 -19.07
C SER A 794 14.11 37.64 -17.95
N ALA A 795 13.17 38.54 -18.27
CA ALA A 795 12.29 39.17 -17.29
C ALA A 795 10.92 39.48 -17.92
N VAL A 796 9.85 39.32 -17.14
CA VAL A 796 8.48 39.60 -17.58
C VAL A 796 7.71 40.31 -16.47
N SER A 797 6.91 41.29 -16.85
CA SER A 797 6.07 42.07 -15.93
C SER A 797 4.78 42.48 -16.62
N ALA A 798 3.69 42.57 -15.87
CA ALA A 798 2.41 43.05 -16.39
C ALA A 798 1.68 43.87 -15.34
N GLY A 799 1.03 44.95 -15.77
CA GLY A 799 0.43 45.92 -14.87
C GLY A 799 -0.42 46.94 -15.62
N LEU A 800 -0.99 47.89 -14.87
CA LEU A 800 -1.75 49.00 -15.44
C LEU A 800 -0.83 50.21 -15.64
N LEU A 801 -0.71 50.67 -16.89
CA LEU A 801 -0.02 51.90 -17.25
C LEU A 801 -1.06 52.86 -17.85
N ASN A 802 -1.22 54.05 -17.26
CA ASN A 802 -2.29 55.00 -17.63
C ASN A 802 -3.71 54.39 -17.62
N GLY A 803 -3.99 53.46 -16.70
CA GLY A 803 -5.27 52.76 -16.61
C GLY A 803 -5.53 51.72 -17.71
N LYS A 804 -4.55 51.43 -18.58
CA LYS A 804 -4.61 50.38 -19.60
C LYS A 804 -3.70 49.20 -19.24
N PRO A 805 -4.05 47.96 -19.62
CA PRO A 805 -3.26 46.78 -19.30
C PRO A 805 -2.07 46.62 -20.25
N PHE A 806 -0.86 46.53 -19.70
CA PHE A 806 0.37 46.35 -20.47
C PHE A 806 1.21 45.19 -19.93
N ALA A 807 1.98 44.59 -20.84
CA ALA A 807 3.05 43.64 -20.52
C ALA A 807 4.39 44.12 -21.05
N ALA A 808 5.43 44.01 -20.21
CA ALA A 808 6.81 44.28 -20.57
C ALA A 808 7.62 42.98 -20.62
N LEU A 809 8.32 42.76 -21.73
CA LEU A 809 9.21 41.63 -21.97
C LEU A 809 10.64 42.15 -22.07
N GLY A 810 11.52 41.68 -21.19
CA GLY A 810 12.95 41.99 -21.20
C GLY A 810 13.78 40.77 -21.59
N THR A 811 14.85 40.97 -22.35
CA THR A 811 15.65 39.88 -22.93
C THR A 811 17.09 39.77 -22.42
N TRP A 812 17.71 38.64 -22.75
CA TRP A 812 19.11 38.34 -22.43
C TRP A 812 20.13 39.30 -23.05
N ASN A 813 19.77 40.01 -24.11
CA ASN A 813 20.66 40.94 -24.81
C ASN A 813 20.33 42.42 -24.56
N GLY A 814 19.55 42.70 -23.50
CA GLY A 814 19.22 44.07 -23.08
C GLY A 814 18.07 44.72 -23.82
N GLY A 815 17.33 43.97 -24.64
CA GLY A 815 16.12 44.42 -25.32
C GLY A 815 14.90 44.48 -24.40
N VAL A 816 14.00 45.43 -24.67
CA VAL A 816 12.73 45.59 -23.93
C VAL A 816 11.61 45.89 -24.92
N VAL A 817 10.47 45.19 -24.78
CA VAL A 817 9.27 45.46 -25.57
C VAL A 817 8.06 45.59 -24.66
N LEU A 818 7.21 46.57 -24.96
CA LEU A 818 5.97 46.84 -24.25
C LEU A 818 4.78 46.50 -25.16
N HIS A 819 3.82 45.71 -24.66
CA HIS A 819 2.62 45.33 -25.39
C HIS A 819 1.36 45.84 -24.66
N ASP A 820 0.47 46.51 -25.40
CA ASP A 820 -0.89 46.77 -24.92
C ASP A 820 -1.68 45.47 -25.01
N LEU A 821 -2.11 44.93 -23.88
CA LEU A 821 -2.77 43.64 -23.81
C LEU A 821 -4.19 43.68 -24.38
N GLY A 822 -4.86 44.84 -24.28
CA GLY A 822 -6.22 45.03 -24.79
C GLY A 822 -6.27 45.10 -26.32
N THR A 823 -5.29 45.74 -26.95
CA THR A 823 -5.25 45.86 -28.42
C THR A 823 -4.34 44.82 -29.08
N GLY A 824 -3.37 44.26 -28.35
CA GLY A 824 -2.29 43.45 -28.89
C GLY A 824 -1.19 44.26 -29.58
N GLN A 825 -1.29 45.58 -29.59
CA GLN A 825 -0.33 46.43 -30.26
C GLN A 825 1.01 46.41 -29.51
N ARG A 826 2.09 46.18 -30.27
CA ARG A 826 3.46 46.35 -29.81
C ARG A 826 3.84 47.84 -29.82
N TYR A 827 4.45 48.29 -28.74
CA TYR A 827 5.08 49.59 -28.62
C TYR A 827 6.60 49.40 -28.63
N ALA A 828 7.24 49.89 -29.69
CA ALA A 828 8.69 49.93 -29.76
C ALA A 828 9.19 51.03 -28.81
N MET A 829 10.16 50.68 -27.98
CA MET A 829 10.92 51.67 -27.21
C MET A 829 11.78 52.49 -28.18
N ASP A 830 12.07 53.76 -27.86
CA ASP A 830 12.89 54.65 -28.71
C ASP A 830 14.28 54.05 -29.05
N ASP A 831 14.79 53.20 -28.14
CA ASP A 831 15.95 52.34 -28.33
C ASP A 831 15.50 50.88 -28.12
N PRO A 832 15.63 49.99 -29.13
CA PRO A 832 15.25 48.59 -29.01
C PRO A 832 16.18 47.77 -28.11
N ARG A 833 17.39 48.25 -27.81
CA ARG A 833 18.35 47.64 -26.85
C ARG A 833 18.90 48.71 -25.90
N PRO A 834 18.07 49.21 -24.97
CA PRO A 834 18.43 50.30 -24.08
C PRO A 834 19.58 49.97 -23.10
N PHE A 835 20.00 48.71 -23.03
CA PHE A 835 21.10 48.24 -22.21
C PHE A 835 22.03 47.30 -22.99
N ALA A 836 23.30 47.27 -22.58
CA ALA A 836 24.31 46.35 -23.13
C ALA A 836 24.26 44.93 -22.52
N ASP A 837 23.59 44.77 -21.37
CA ASP A 837 23.56 43.54 -20.58
C ASP A 837 22.14 42.96 -20.49
N ARG A 838 22.04 41.69 -20.05
CA ARG A 838 20.78 41.00 -19.76
C ARG A 838 19.86 41.80 -18.85
N ILE A 839 18.58 41.88 -19.21
CA ILE A 839 17.53 42.40 -18.32
C ILE A 839 17.30 41.39 -17.17
N VAL A 840 17.41 41.84 -15.92
CA VAL A 840 17.22 40.99 -14.73
C VAL A 840 15.84 41.19 -14.09
N ALA A 841 15.22 42.35 -14.27
CA ALA A 841 13.90 42.64 -13.72
C ALA A 841 13.18 43.75 -14.52
N CYS A 842 11.84 43.65 -14.57
CA CYS A 842 10.94 44.65 -15.10
C CYS A 842 9.76 44.86 -14.14
N GLU A 843 9.28 46.09 -14.00
CA GLU A 843 8.08 46.43 -13.23
C GLU A 843 7.20 47.40 -14.04
N VAL A 844 5.99 46.96 -14.39
CA VAL A 844 4.95 47.83 -14.99
C VAL A 844 4.05 48.33 -13.87
N GLY A 845 4.10 49.63 -13.58
CA GLY A 845 3.29 50.28 -12.56
C GLY A 845 2.49 51.47 -13.09
N THR A 846 1.70 52.09 -12.20
CA THR A 846 0.91 53.29 -12.53
C THR A 846 1.79 54.49 -12.91
N GLU A 847 3.00 54.55 -12.35
CA GLU A 847 3.96 55.64 -12.52
C GLU A 847 4.91 55.45 -13.71
N GLY A 848 4.86 54.31 -14.42
CA GLY A 848 5.76 54.02 -15.53
C GLY A 848 6.27 52.58 -15.60
N LEU A 849 7.25 52.37 -16.47
CA LEU A 849 7.98 51.11 -16.62
C LEU A 849 9.37 51.26 -16.00
N LEU A 850 9.71 50.41 -15.03
CA LEU A 850 11.05 50.29 -14.46
C LEU A 850 11.73 49.04 -15.02
N VAL A 851 12.96 49.19 -15.50
CA VAL A 851 13.76 48.09 -16.06
C VAL A 851 15.14 48.10 -15.43
N ALA A 852 15.67 46.93 -15.08
CA ALA A 852 17.02 46.77 -14.56
C ALA A 852 17.80 45.69 -15.31
N THR A 853 19.11 45.91 -15.45
CA THR A 853 20.13 44.90 -15.75
C THR A 853 20.97 44.63 -14.51
N ALA A 854 21.98 43.77 -14.66
CA ALA A 854 22.96 43.53 -13.61
C ALA A 854 23.64 44.82 -13.12
N HIS A 855 23.88 45.81 -14.00
CA HIS A 855 24.73 46.98 -13.68
C HIS A 855 24.03 48.33 -13.81
N ALA A 856 22.81 48.40 -14.34
CA ALA A 856 22.09 49.65 -14.52
C ALA A 856 20.58 49.45 -14.33
N TRP A 857 19.87 50.53 -14.04
CA TRP A 857 18.41 50.56 -14.10
C TRP A 857 17.91 51.84 -14.75
N ARG A 858 16.69 51.81 -15.28
CA ARG A 858 16.07 52.93 -15.98
C ARG A 858 14.57 52.94 -15.76
N ARG A 859 14.00 54.13 -15.62
CA ARG A 859 12.56 54.36 -15.57
C ARG A 859 12.08 55.07 -16.82
N TYR A 860 10.96 54.62 -17.36
CA TYR A 860 10.27 55.22 -18.49
C TYR A 860 8.98 55.87 -17.98
N GLY A 861 8.83 57.18 -18.23
CA GLY A 861 7.64 57.94 -17.86
C GLY A 861 6.44 57.69 -18.78
N LEU A 862 5.27 58.20 -18.39
CA LEU A 862 3.97 58.01 -19.07
C LEU A 862 3.87 58.59 -20.50
N ALA A 863 4.80 59.46 -20.89
CA ALA A 863 4.79 60.23 -22.15
C ALA A 863 6.11 60.15 -22.96
N GLY A 864 6.98 59.18 -22.67
CA GLY A 864 8.23 59.00 -23.41
C GLY A 864 9.37 59.98 -23.05
N VAL A 865 9.25 60.78 -21.98
CA VAL A 865 10.41 61.48 -21.43
C VAL A 865 11.28 60.45 -20.72
N SER A 866 12.37 60.09 -21.39
CA SER A 866 13.36 59.13 -20.96
C SER A 866 14.35 59.80 -20.02
N ASP A 867 14.54 59.25 -18.82
CA ASP A 867 15.76 59.49 -18.05
C ASP A 867 16.90 58.59 -18.59
N LEU A 868 18.16 59.05 -18.47
CA LEU A 868 19.34 58.24 -18.79
C LEU A 868 19.40 57.01 -17.87
N PRO A 869 19.94 55.86 -18.33
CA PRO A 869 20.22 54.73 -17.45
C PRO A 869 21.06 55.17 -16.25
N VAL A 870 20.65 54.76 -15.05
CA VAL A 870 21.37 55.00 -13.81
C VAL A 870 22.31 53.84 -13.56
N ASP A 871 23.61 54.14 -13.51
CA ASP A 871 24.65 53.16 -13.13
C ASP A 871 24.49 52.80 -11.64
N THR A 872 24.60 51.52 -11.34
CA THR A 872 24.42 50.98 -9.98
C THR A 872 25.63 51.19 -9.07
N GLY A 873 26.75 51.70 -9.60
CA GLY A 873 27.97 51.97 -8.84
C GLY A 873 28.76 50.71 -8.50
N GLY A 874 28.70 49.68 -9.36
CA GLY A 874 29.42 48.41 -9.17
C GLY A 874 28.65 47.32 -8.42
N LEU A 875 27.39 47.56 -8.07
CA LEU A 875 26.50 46.53 -7.54
C LEU A 875 26.01 45.61 -8.68
N VAL A 876 25.90 44.32 -8.40
CA VAL A 876 25.32 43.35 -9.34
C VAL A 876 23.88 43.07 -8.91
N LEU A 877 22.91 43.66 -9.60
CA LEU A 877 21.50 43.53 -9.25
C LEU A 877 20.93 42.18 -9.66
N ALA A 878 20.18 41.56 -8.74
CA ALA A 878 19.34 40.40 -9.00
C ALA A 878 17.88 40.81 -9.29
N SER A 879 17.39 41.87 -8.64
CA SER A 879 16.01 42.34 -8.79
C SER A 879 15.90 43.83 -8.43
N VAL A 880 14.82 44.48 -8.90
CA VAL A 880 14.51 45.89 -8.63
C VAL A 880 13.01 46.05 -8.36
N ALA A 881 12.64 47.03 -7.54
CA ALA A 881 11.26 47.42 -7.30
C ALA A 881 11.12 48.93 -7.05
N THR A 882 9.93 49.45 -7.27
CA THR A 882 9.54 50.83 -6.96
C THR A 882 9.10 50.91 -5.50
N LEU A 883 9.68 51.83 -4.74
CA LEU A 883 9.35 52.10 -3.34
C LEU A 883 8.34 53.26 -3.27
N ALA A 884 7.11 52.94 -2.84
CA ALA A 884 6.03 53.90 -2.72
C ALA A 884 6.19 54.75 -1.44
N LEU A 885 6.82 55.92 -1.57
CA LEU A 885 6.90 56.96 -0.53
C LEU A 885 6.04 58.18 -0.95
N PRO A 886 5.60 59.03 0.01
CA PRO A 886 4.70 60.17 -0.25
C PRO A 886 5.20 61.25 -1.23
N GLU A 887 6.44 61.17 -1.72
CA GLU A 887 7.01 62.05 -2.74
C GLU A 887 7.81 61.21 -3.73
N LEU A 888 7.42 61.25 -5.03
CA LEU A 888 8.01 60.57 -6.21
C LEU A 888 8.71 59.22 -5.94
N GLY A 889 8.16 58.11 -6.45
CA GLY A 889 8.60 56.75 -6.12
C GLY A 889 10.11 56.50 -6.19
N TRP A 890 10.72 56.14 -5.06
CA TRP A 890 12.14 55.79 -4.98
C TRP A 890 12.37 54.43 -5.65
N THR A 891 13.62 54.11 -5.99
CA THR A 891 13.97 52.79 -6.56
C THR A 891 14.74 51.99 -5.51
N VAL A 892 14.39 50.72 -5.33
CA VAL A 892 15.14 49.79 -4.49
C VAL A 892 15.58 48.59 -5.30
N GLY A 893 16.78 48.07 -5.02
CA GLY A 893 17.36 46.93 -5.72
C GLY A 893 18.13 46.05 -4.76
N CYS A 894 18.21 44.76 -5.06
CA CYS A 894 18.96 43.79 -4.26
C CYS A 894 20.09 43.15 -5.06
N SER A 895 21.20 42.88 -4.38
CA SER A 895 22.35 42.11 -4.88
C SER A 895 22.50 40.79 -4.10
N SER A 896 23.65 40.11 -4.18
CA SER A 896 23.91 38.87 -3.42
C SER A 896 23.88 39.03 -1.89
N GLY A 897 23.83 40.24 -1.34
CA GLY A 897 23.70 40.44 0.11
C GLY A 897 23.35 41.85 0.56
N GLU A 898 23.17 42.79 -0.37
CA GLU A 898 22.89 44.18 -0.06
C GLU A 898 21.60 44.65 -0.74
N VAL A 899 20.92 45.57 -0.08
CA VAL A 899 19.83 46.36 -0.63
C VAL A 899 20.35 47.77 -0.86
N ALA A 900 20.12 48.29 -2.06
CA ALA A 900 20.43 49.66 -2.45
C ALA A 900 19.15 50.45 -2.69
N VAL A 901 19.18 51.72 -2.31
CA VAL A 901 18.05 52.64 -2.38
C VAL A 901 18.48 53.89 -3.13
N TRP A 902 17.79 54.20 -4.23
CA TRP A 902 18.03 55.39 -5.05
C TRP A 902 16.86 56.36 -5.00
N ALA A 903 17.18 57.64 -4.99
CA ALA A 903 16.21 58.70 -5.17
C ALA A 903 15.70 58.73 -6.63
N PRO A 904 14.56 59.40 -6.90
CA PRO A 904 13.97 59.48 -8.24
C PRO A 904 14.91 60.06 -9.31
N ASN A 905 15.86 60.91 -8.92
CA ASN A 905 16.87 61.48 -9.81
C ASN A 905 18.06 60.54 -10.10
N GLY A 906 18.00 59.28 -9.69
CA GLY A 906 19.06 58.29 -9.87
C GLY A 906 20.20 58.36 -8.85
N THR A 907 20.16 59.29 -7.88
CA THR A 907 21.22 59.38 -6.87
C THR A 907 21.09 58.23 -5.86
N LEU A 908 22.15 57.42 -5.71
CA LEU A 908 22.24 56.39 -4.67
C LEU A 908 22.21 57.07 -3.29
N GLN A 909 21.16 56.80 -2.51
CA GLN A 909 20.96 57.37 -1.19
C GLN A 909 21.64 56.53 -0.11
N ARG A 910 21.53 55.20 -0.22
CA ARG A 910 22.13 54.27 0.75
C ARG A 910 22.19 52.84 0.25
N THR A 911 23.01 52.06 0.94
CA THR A 911 23.03 50.60 0.92
C THR A 911 22.94 50.06 2.34
N PHE A 912 22.36 48.87 2.51
CA PHE A 912 22.36 48.14 3.79
C PHE A 912 22.34 46.62 3.57
N MET A 913 22.83 45.85 4.53
CA MET A 913 22.79 44.39 4.51
C MET A 913 21.52 43.85 5.18
N THR A 914 21.06 42.68 4.73
CA THR A 914 19.99 41.92 5.40
C THR A 914 20.58 40.72 6.15
N PRO A 915 19.84 40.08 7.08
CA PRO A 915 20.37 38.98 7.91
C PRO A 915 20.38 37.63 7.17
N GLN A 916 20.02 37.64 5.88
CA GLN A 916 19.85 36.45 5.04
C GLN A 916 21.24 35.93 4.63
N ARG A 917 21.41 34.60 4.65
CA ARG A 917 22.73 33.94 4.57
C ARG A 917 23.16 33.59 3.16
N GLN A 918 22.26 33.71 2.19
CA GLN A 918 22.53 33.47 0.78
C GLN A 918 22.05 34.63 -0.09
N ALA A 919 22.34 34.55 -1.39
CA ALA A 919 22.00 35.57 -2.37
C ALA A 919 20.53 35.99 -2.31
N LEU A 920 20.28 37.31 -2.30
CA LEU A 920 18.94 37.86 -2.45
C LEU A 920 18.49 37.68 -3.90
N THR A 921 17.29 37.15 -4.09
CA THR A 921 16.76 36.81 -5.42
C THR A 921 15.62 37.71 -5.84
N HIS A 922 14.85 38.23 -4.89
CA HIS A 922 13.69 39.07 -5.17
C HIS A 922 13.64 40.24 -4.19
N ILE A 923 13.16 41.38 -4.68
CA ILE A 923 12.85 42.56 -3.88
C ILE A 923 11.46 43.07 -4.23
N ALA A 924 10.73 43.54 -3.22
CA ALA A 924 9.45 44.21 -3.37
C ALA A 924 9.32 45.32 -2.33
N SER A 925 8.30 46.17 -2.46
CA SER A 925 8.01 47.21 -1.47
C SER A 925 6.56 47.15 -0.99
N TYR A 926 6.35 47.58 0.25
CA TYR A 926 5.02 47.73 0.83
C TYR A 926 5.02 48.84 1.89
N GLU A 927 4.21 49.88 1.69
CA GLU A 927 4.07 51.02 2.63
C GLU A 927 5.37 51.66 3.10
N GLY A 928 6.34 51.80 2.18
CA GLY A 928 7.65 52.37 2.48
C GLY A 928 8.66 51.37 3.08
N ASP A 929 8.25 50.14 3.36
CA ASP A 929 9.15 49.06 3.74
C ASP A 929 9.63 48.28 2.52
N VAL A 930 10.79 47.64 2.68
CA VAL A 930 11.44 46.77 1.71
C VAL A 930 11.28 45.32 2.14
N LEU A 931 10.89 44.48 1.18
CA LEU A 931 10.76 43.03 1.33
C LEU A 931 11.83 42.33 0.51
N THR A 932 12.57 41.40 1.09
CA THR A 932 13.65 40.66 0.41
C THR A 932 13.51 39.16 0.59
N ALA A 933 13.62 38.41 -0.51
CA ALA A 933 13.68 36.95 -0.50
C ALA A 933 15.08 36.45 -0.86
N SER A 934 15.48 35.31 -0.30
CA SER A 934 16.81 34.72 -0.47
C SER A 934 16.76 33.24 -0.86
N ASN A 935 17.86 32.76 -1.44
CA ASN A 935 18.08 31.34 -1.68
C ASN A 935 18.17 30.48 -0.40
N ASP A 936 18.33 31.10 0.78
CA ASP A 936 18.24 30.39 2.06
C ASP A 936 16.80 30.09 2.50
N GLY A 937 15.81 30.41 1.66
CA GLY A 937 14.39 30.17 1.91
C GLY A 937 13.70 31.23 2.76
N THR A 938 14.43 32.23 3.29
CA THR A 938 13.85 33.25 4.17
C THR A 938 13.34 34.47 3.41
N VAL A 939 12.33 35.12 3.99
CA VAL A 939 11.79 36.41 3.51
C VAL A 939 11.73 37.41 4.65
N PHE A 940 12.36 38.57 4.46
CA PHE A 940 12.51 39.62 5.47
C PHE A 940 11.75 40.89 5.10
N ARG A 941 11.24 41.58 6.13
CA ARG A 941 10.78 42.98 6.08
C ARG A 941 11.83 43.85 6.72
N SER A 942 12.18 44.96 6.07
CA SER A 942 13.10 45.98 6.59
C SER A 942 12.55 47.36 6.27
N SER A 943 12.84 48.36 7.09
CA SER A 943 12.56 49.75 6.70
C SER A 943 13.42 50.13 5.49
N ALA A 944 13.04 51.17 4.74
CA ALA A 944 13.88 51.74 3.68
C ALA A 944 15.26 52.21 4.18
N HIS A 945 15.42 52.35 5.50
CA HIS A 945 16.69 52.69 6.13
C HIS A 945 17.55 51.48 6.51
N GLY A 946 17.05 50.25 6.34
CA GLY A 946 17.72 49.05 6.80
C GLY A 946 17.62 48.85 8.31
N THR A 947 16.73 49.57 9.00
CA THR A 947 16.35 49.32 10.39
C THR A 947 15.14 48.39 10.46
N ASP A 948 14.81 47.89 11.66
CA ASP A 948 13.58 47.14 11.91
C ASP A 948 13.43 45.84 11.09
N GLN A 949 14.56 45.16 10.87
CA GLN A 949 14.65 43.95 10.06
C GLN A 949 14.08 42.73 10.81
N HIS A 950 13.08 42.07 10.25
CA HIS A 950 12.53 40.84 10.82
C HIS A 950 12.04 39.86 9.74
N CYS A 951 12.15 38.57 10.04
CA CYS A 951 11.70 37.50 9.15
C CYS A 951 10.18 37.40 9.20
N ILE A 952 9.52 37.42 8.03
CA ILE A 952 8.05 37.34 7.91
C ILE A 952 7.61 35.92 7.59
N THR A 953 8.37 35.21 6.75
CA THR A 953 8.10 33.81 6.38
C THR A 953 9.39 33.08 5.99
N ARG A 954 9.38 31.76 6.08
CA ARG A 954 10.53 30.88 5.81
C ARG A 954 10.13 29.58 5.12
N HIS A 955 10.76 29.27 4.00
CA HIS A 955 10.69 27.99 3.32
C HIS A 955 11.94 27.16 3.60
N ASP A 956 11.85 25.84 3.43
CA ASP A 956 12.99 24.93 3.60
C ASP A 956 13.85 24.82 2.34
N GLN A 957 13.37 25.39 1.24
CA GLN A 957 14.04 25.48 -0.06
C GLN A 957 14.09 26.93 -0.56
N PRO A 958 14.94 27.25 -1.56
CA PRO A 958 15.04 28.59 -2.14
C PRO A 958 13.68 29.15 -2.56
N VAL A 959 13.47 30.45 -2.29
CA VAL A 959 12.27 31.18 -2.73
C VAL A 959 12.33 31.40 -4.24
N THR A 960 11.33 30.89 -4.96
CA THR A 960 11.23 30.95 -6.43
C THR A 960 10.35 32.09 -6.91
N SER A 961 9.46 32.63 -6.08
CA SER A 961 8.67 33.80 -6.42
C SER A 961 8.26 34.59 -5.18
N MET A 962 8.18 35.91 -5.33
CA MET A 962 7.70 36.82 -4.29
C MET A 962 6.87 37.95 -4.93
N LYS A 963 5.62 38.12 -4.48
CA LYS A 963 4.71 39.17 -4.96
C LYS A 963 3.90 39.77 -3.81
N VAL A 964 3.77 41.10 -3.81
CA VAL A 964 2.91 41.84 -2.88
C VAL A 964 1.59 42.15 -3.56
N ARG A 965 0.49 41.79 -2.91
CA ARG A 965 -0.86 41.86 -3.47
C ARG A 965 -1.79 42.57 -2.49
N ARG A 966 -2.32 43.73 -2.88
CA ARG A 966 -3.40 44.41 -2.14
C ARG A 966 -4.73 43.84 -2.60
N ILE A 967 -5.49 43.30 -1.66
CA ILE A 967 -6.87 42.82 -1.83
C ILE A 967 -7.82 43.76 -1.07
N ALA A 968 -9.13 43.57 -1.23
CA ALA A 968 -10.12 44.42 -0.56
C ALA A 968 -9.99 44.43 0.98
N GLU A 969 -9.47 43.34 1.55
CA GLU A 969 -9.39 43.08 3.00
C GLU A 969 -8.02 43.46 3.62
N GLY A 970 -7.01 43.82 2.81
CA GLY A 970 -5.65 44.14 3.27
C GLY A 970 -4.57 43.77 2.23
N ALA A 971 -3.31 43.68 2.65
CA ALA A 971 -2.23 43.21 1.79
C ALA A 971 -1.72 41.80 2.15
N LEU A 972 -1.47 41.00 1.11
CA LEU A 972 -0.90 39.66 1.17
C LEU A 972 0.46 39.63 0.47
N LEU A 973 1.38 38.89 1.07
CA LEU A 973 2.65 38.49 0.49
C LEU A 973 2.53 37.05 -0.01
N LEU A 974 2.56 36.87 -1.32
CA LEU A 974 2.72 35.57 -1.96
C LEU A 974 4.20 35.22 -2.01
N THR A 975 4.54 34.05 -1.48
CA THR A 975 5.88 33.46 -1.63
C THR A 975 5.76 31.99 -2.03
N THR A 976 6.62 31.55 -2.94
CA THR A 976 6.71 30.15 -3.35
C THR A 976 8.13 29.64 -3.26
N SER A 977 8.31 28.35 -3.05
CA SER A 977 9.61 27.71 -2.96
C SER A 977 9.77 26.57 -3.96
N LEU A 978 11.02 26.14 -4.15
CA LEU A 978 11.40 25.13 -5.13
C LEU A 978 10.78 23.75 -4.84
N ASP A 979 10.48 23.44 -3.58
CA ASP A 979 9.74 22.24 -3.16
C ASP A 979 8.24 22.31 -3.46
N GLY A 980 7.71 23.40 -4.02
CA GLY A 980 6.30 23.49 -4.37
C GLY A 980 5.37 23.96 -3.24
N ILE A 981 5.94 24.48 -2.15
CA ILE A 981 5.16 25.12 -1.08
C ILE A 981 4.78 26.54 -1.52
N VAL A 982 3.52 26.90 -1.29
CA VAL A 982 2.95 28.22 -1.50
C VAL A 982 2.55 28.80 -0.16
N ARG A 983 2.91 30.05 0.11
CA ARG A 983 2.47 30.78 1.30
C ARG A 983 1.89 32.14 0.96
N LEU A 984 0.74 32.41 1.53
CA LEU A 984 0.08 33.71 1.56
C LEU A 984 0.19 34.27 2.98
N THR A 985 1.01 35.30 3.15
CA THR A 985 1.29 35.90 4.47
C THR A 985 0.67 37.29 4.55
N PRO A 986 -0.23 37.56 5.50
CA PRO A 986 -0.75 38.91 5.74
C PRO A 986 0.37 39.89 6.10
N LEU A 987 0.41 41.04 5.43
CA LEU A 987 1.38 42.11 5.72
C LEU A 987 0.86 43.13 6.74
N ASP A 988 -0.47 43.19 6.91
CA ASP A 988 -1.16 44.05 7.86
C ASP A 988 -1.75 43.21 9.02
N PRO A 989 -1.07 43.13 10.18
CA PRO A 989 -1.55 42.30 11.29
C PRO A 989 -2.84 42.81 11.94
N ALA A 990 -3.27 44.05 11.63
CA ALA A 990 -4.46 44.67 12.17
C ALA A 990 -5.75 44.42 11.35
N SER A 991 -5.67 43.73 10.21
CA SER A 991 -6.84 43.39 9.38
C SER A 991 -7.55 42.14 9.96
N PRO A 992 -8.70 42.29 10.66
CA PRO A 992 -9.39 41.15 11.25
C PRO A 992 -10.01 40.30 10.14
N GLY A 993 -9.47 39.08 9.92
CA GLY A 993 -10.02 38.10 8.97
C GLY A 993 -8.99 37.39 8.09
N LEU A 994 -7.78 37.93 7.93
CA LEU A 994 -6.74 37.31 7.10
C LEU A 994 -5.79 36.46 7.96
N ALA A 995 -5.85 35.13 7.79
CA ALA A 995 -4.89 34.19 8.36
C ALA A 995 -3.77 33.89 7.35
N ALA A 996 -2.58 33.54 7.85
CA ALA A 996 -1.54 33.00 6.99
C ALA A 996 -1.99 31.63 6.45
N VAL A 997 -1.94 31.47 5.13
CA VAL A 997 -2.28 30.22 4.44
C VAL A 997 -1.00 29.62 3.86
N SER A 998 -0.79 28.33 4.10
CA SER A 998 0.26 27.55 3.49
C SER A 998 -0.39 26.38 2.78
N ALA A 999 0.06 26.09 1.56
CA ALA A 999 -0.40 24.93 0.81
C ALA A 999 0.76 24.26 0.11
N ASP A 1000 0.74 22.93 0.12
CA ASP A 1000 1.73 22.13 -0.58
C ASP A 1000 1.16 21.60 -1.90
N LEU A 1001 1.73 22.06 -3.02
CA LEU A 1001 1.36 21.55 -4.33
C LEU A 1001 2.10 20.25 -4.67
N GLY A 1002 3.23 19.95 -4.02
CA GLY A 1002 4.10 18.80 -4.32
C GLY A 1002 4.73 18.80 -5.70
N ILE A 1003 4.71 19.95 -6.40
CA ILE A 1003 5.23 20.12 -7.74
C ILE A 1003 6.14 21.35 -7.73
N GLN A 1004 7.34 21.24 -8.28
CA GLN A 1004 8.32 22.33 -8.26
C GLN A 1004 7.78 23.59 -8.95
N ILE A 1005 7.68 24.69 -8.20
CA ILE A 1005 7.17 25.98 -8.69
C ILE A 1005 8.34 26.82 -9.18
N LYS A 1006 8.28 27.27 -10.44
CA LYS A 1006 9.26 28.19 -11.06
C LYS A 1006 8.88 29.64 -10.86
N ALA A 1007 7.60 29.96 -10.97
CA ALA A 1007 7.07 31.30 -10.76
C ALA A 1007 5.58 31.21 -10.38
N ALA A 1008 5.08 32.19 -9.65
CA ALA A 1008 3.66 32.25 -9.30
C ALA A 1008 3.19 33.70 -9.14
N ASP A 1009 1.88 33.89 -9.29
CA ASP A 1009 1.23 35.16 -9.01
C ASP A 1009 -0.22 34.95 -8.52
N LEU A 1010 -0.81 36.00 -7.96
CA LEU A 1010 -2.15 35.97 -7.38
C LEU A 1010 -3.10 36.88 -8.15
N GLU A 1011 -4.27 36.35 -8.52
CA GLU A 1011 -5.37 37.11 -9.09
C GLU A 1011 -6.10 37.93 -8.01
N ASP A 1012 -6.76 39.02 -8.39
CA ASP A 1012 -7.53 39.88 -7.47
C ASP A 1012 -8.67 39.10 -6.76
N ALA A 1013 -9.13 38.00 -7.36
CA ALA A 1013 -10.13 37.09 -6.79
C ALA A 1013 -9.55 36.09 -5.77
N GLY A 1014 -8.26 36.19 -5.41
CA GLY A 1014 -7.58 35.29 -4.49
C GLY A 1014 -7.17 33.94 -5.10
N ARG A 1015 -7.29 33.78 -6.43
CA ARG A 1015 -6.90 32.56 -7.14
C ARG A 1015 -5.42 32.59 -7.48
N LEU A 1016 -4.74 31.46 -7.33
CA LEU A 1016 -3.31 31.35 -7.56
C LEU A 1016 -3.02 30.92 -9.00
N VAL A 1017 -2.09 31.57 -9.68
CA VAL A 1017 -1.53 31.07 -10.95
C VAL A 1017 -0.10 30.62 -10.70
N VAL A 1018 0.19 29.36 -11.02
CA VAL A 1018 1.52 28.77 -10.85
C VAL A 1018 2.09 28.28 -12.17
N CYS A 1019 3.36 28.57 -12.40
CA CYS A 1019 4.18 27.91 -13.41
C CYS A 1019 5.06 26.88 -12.71
N THR A 1020 4.87 25.62 -13.05
CA THR A 1020 5.61 24.50 -12.46
C THR A 1020 6.59 23.90 -13.47
N ASN A 1021 7.38 22.91 -13.06
CA ASN A 1021 8.16 22.06 -13.97
C ASN A 1021 7.29 21.08 -14.81
N ARG A 1022 5.97 21.04 -14.61
CA ARG A 1022 5.03 20.18 -15.36
C ARG A 1022 3.95 20.92 -16.16
N GLY A 1023 3.83 22.23 -16.00
CA GLY A 1023 2.87 23.05 -16.72
C GLY A 1023 2.49 24.31 -15.94
N THR A 1024 1.75 25.20 -16.59
CA THR A 1024 1.15 26.38 -15.97
C THR A 1024 -0.29 26.10 -15.62
N ALA A 1025 -0.73 26.44 -14.41
CA ALA A 1025 -2.08 26.17 -13.97
C ALA A 1025 -2.64 27.26 -13.08
N ARG A 1026 -3.96 27.35 -13.06
CA ARG A 1026 -4.68 28.10 -12.03
C ARG A 1026 -5.18 27.15 -10.94
N ILE A 1027 -4.84 27.48 -9.71
CA ILE A 1027 -5.13 26.69 -8.52
C ILE A 1027 -6.07 27.46 -7.60
N THR A 1028 -7.02 26.73 -7.03
CA THR A 1028 -7.93 27.19 -5.97
C THR A 1028 -7.87 26.22 -4.81
N PHE A 1029 -7.72 26.75 -3.60
CA PHE A 1029 -7.74 25.99 -2.35
C PHE A 1029 -9.17 25.75 -1.87
#